data_AF-A0A662DJX3-F1
#
_entry.id   AF-A0A662DJX3-F1
#
_cell.length_a   1.000
_cell.length_b   1.000
_cell.length_c   1.000
_cell.angle_alpha   90.00
_cell.angle_beta   90.00
_cell.angle_gamma   90.00
#
_symmetry.space_group_name_H-M   'P 1'
#
loop_
_entity.id
_entity.type
_entity.pdbx_description
1 polymer ?
#
loop_
_entity_poly.entity_id
_entity_poly.type
_entity_poly.pdbx_seq_one_letter_code
_entity_poly.pdbx_strand_id
1 'polypeptide(L)'
;AIIDAVGELEDAGPGDVLVFLSGEREIHDTADALRRLDLRNTDVLPLYARLSSVEQHRIFESPKKGRPGRRVILATNIAETSLTVPGVRFVIDAGSARISRYSRRLKVQRLPIEPVSQASANQRAGRCGRVAAGVCIRLYAEENFDARPEFTEPEILRTSLASVILQMTAIGLGDVARFPFLEPPDHAAIRDGYLLLEELAAIEPSSKAESGDGIRRLTKIGRRLARLPLDPRLGRMVLESERQDCVREVMVIASALSIQDPRERPDDKREKANELHNRFKVAGSDLLSLVALWEYLRLKQRELSGNQFRRMCRAEYLNYLRVREWMDLYSQLRRIAGDLGIRPHNEESHPDHVHKAVLSGLLSHIGMRDRDTRDFIGARDARFVVAPGSVLTRRPPPWIMAAELVETNRLYARRVAAIQPEWAEKVGAHAVKRSHGDIRWDPKAGRAVVTETVTLYGLPIVSDRVIGYDRVNTAEARAWFITKALVEGEAANEGWSARNKFIAHNAEVLERIRRMAARARRVEIVDDEMLFEFFDDRVGDDVTSTRHFDRWWKSTRREQPHFLDLDTQADLLDRFLDDYPDILRQRHDGGEIELPLTYRYAPGEPLDGVTVHLPLAGLNQVTDAGFDWQVPGHREELVTALIKSLPKQIRRQLIPLAETITSVVEFLDSPASSSDRPLTEALAAAVTAVSDVAVSAHSFDSSVVPDYLTLHIVVSDDDGTVRGVGTDLEVIKASLAGSARESVASAAPIDERRGITTWDLGDLPQVVESTDRALDVRAYPALLDVGESVSLRVVTTPELQHRVMHGGVRRLLILTAGPTRKSVERLLSNDDRLAIATGAIPLDVLADDCIAAAVDDVMREHGTLPWTEDEFET
;
A
#
# COMPACT_ATOMS: atom_id res chain seq x y z
N ALA A 1 -42.81 -2.57 57.57
CA ALA A 1 -42.93 -3.98 57.14
C ALA A 1 -42.19 -4.93 58.09
N ILE A 2 -40.85 -5.07 58.02
CA ILE A 2 -40.13 -6.02 58.90
C ILE A 2 -40.30 -5.66 60.38
N ILE A 3 -40.18 -4.38 60.73
CA ILE A 3 -40.41 -3.90 62.10
C ILE A 3 -41.81 -4.26 62.60
N ASP A 4 -42.84 -3.97 61.79
CA ASP A 4 -44.23 -4.26 62.14
C ASP A 4 -44.45 -5.77 62.32
N ALA A 5 -43.87 -6.60 61.45
CA ALA A 5 -43.92 -8.05 61.56
C ALA A 5 -43.19 -8.58 62.81
N VAL A 6 -42.06 -7.97 63.21
CA VAL A 6 -41.39 -8.32 64.48
C VAL A 6 -42.30 -7.98 65.67
N GLY A 7 -42.97 -6.83 65.63
CA GLY A 7 -43.96 -6.43 66.65
C GLY A 7 -45.14 -7.39 66.72
N GLU A 8 -45.76 -7.74 65.60
CA GLU A 8 -46.85 -8.73 65.53
C GLU A 8 -46.44 -10.08 66.13
N LEU A 9 -45.20 -10.51 65.87
CA LEU A 9 -44.67 -11.75 66.42
C LEU A 9 -44.36 -11.67 67.92
N GLU A 10 -44.18 -10.49 68.52
CA GLU A 10 -44.07 -10.33 69.98
C GLU A 10 -45.36 -10.81 70.67
N ASP A 11 -46.51 -10.49 70.09
CA ASP A 11 -47.82 -10.90 70.62
C ASP A 11 -48.09 -12.41 70.45
N ALA A 12 -47.45 -13.07 69.48
CA ALA A 12 -47.59 -14.52 69.22
C ALA A 12 -46.85 -15.43 70.25
N GLY A 13 -46.09 -14.85 71.18
CA GLY A 13 -45.46 -15.55 72.31
C GLY A 13 -43.93 -15.71 72.22
N PRO A 14 -43.28 -16.47 73.14
CA PRO A 14 -41.82 -16.52 73.22
C PRO A 14 -41.21 -17.33 72.07
N GLY A 15 -39.99 -16.95 71.66
CA GLY A 15 -39.22 -17.62 70.60
C GLY A 15 -38.41 -16.64 69.76
N ASP A 16 -37.40 -17.16 69.06
CA ASP A 16 -36.54 -16.34 68.21
C ASP A 16 -37.14 -16.16 66.82
N VAL A 17 -36.83 -15.02 66.20
CA VAL A 17 -37.28 -14.61 64.88
C VAL A 17 -36.13 -14.74 63.90
N LEU A 18 -36.34 -15.47 62.80
CA LEU A 18 -35.42 -15.55 61.68
C LEU A 18 -35.98 -14.74 60.50
N VAL A 19 -35.26 -13.71 60.08
CA VAL A 19 -35.65 -12.83 58.97
C VAL A 19 -34.81 -13.16 57.75
N PHE A 20 -35.44 -13.53 56.63
CA PHE A 20 -34.76 -13.77 55.36
C PHE A 20 -34.69 -12.49 54.52
N LEU A 21 -33.46 -12.11 54.14
CA LEU A 21 -33.13 -10.91 53.37
C LEU A 21 -32.26 -11.26 52.16
N SER A 22 -32.27 -10.38 51.15
CA SER A 22 -31.57 -10.60 49.87
C SER A 22 -30.06 -10.41 49.94
N GLY A 23 -29.53 -9.67 50.93
CA GLY A 23 -28.12 -9.36 51.02
C GLY A 23 -27.66 -8.64 52.28
N GLU A 24 -26.35 -8.38 52.34
CA GLU A 24 -25.66 -7.76 53.47
C GLU A 24 -26.14 -6.32 53.74
N ARG A 25 -26.40 -5.54 52.68
CA ARG A 25 -26.88 -4.16 52.83
C ARG A 25 -28.26 -4.15 53.50
N GLU A 26 -29.17 -4.98 53.01
CA GLU A 26 -30.52 -5.09 53.54
C GLU A 26 -30.51 -5.58 55.00
N ILE A 27 -29.58 -6.48 55.35
CA ILE A 27 -29.34 -6.93 56.73
C ILE A 27 -28.92 -5.76 57.62
N HIS A 28 -27.93 -4.95 57.21
CA HIS A 28 -27.46 -3.82 58.01
C HIS A 28 -28.52 -2.72 58.15
N ASP A 29 -29.18 -2.33 57.06
CA ASP A 29 -30.26 -1.33 57.07
C ASP A 29 -31.40 -1.77 58.02
N THR A 30 -31.76 -3.06 58.00
CA THR A 30 -32.77 -3.64 58.91
C THR A 30 -32.26 -3.70 60.35
N ALA A 31 -31.00 -4.08 60.56
CA ALA A 31 -30.40 -4.16 61.89
C ALA A 31 -30.38 -2.80 62.59
N ASP A 32 -29.97 -1.76 61.87
CA ASP A 32 -29.91 -0.40 62.39
C ASP A 32 -31.30 0.13 62.71
N ALA A 33 -32.29 -0.14 61.85
CA ALA A 33 -33.68 0.24 62.09
C ALA A 33 -34.26 -0.44 63.33
N LEU A 34 -34.02 -1.75 63.52
CA LEU A 34 -34.47 -2.51 64.69
C LEU A 34 -33.77 -2.05 65.98
N ARG A 35 -32.46 -1.77 65.93
CA ARG A 35 -31.70 -1.30 67.10
C ARG A 35 -32.16 0.08 67.57
N ARG A 36 -32.61 0.95 66.67
CA ARG A 36 -33.14 2.29 67.00
C ARG A 36 -34.46 2.24 67.79
N LEU A 37 -35.21 1.14 67.71
CA LEU A 37 -36.46 0.97 68.44
C LEU A 37 -36.26 0.58 69.91
N ASP A 38 -35.04 0.18 70.30
CA ASP A 38 -34.67 -0.22 71.66
C ASP A 38 -35.65 -1.24 72.29
N LEU A 39 -36.01 -2.27 71.52
CA LEU A 39 -36.92 -3.32 71.95
C LEU A 39 -36.38 -4.04 73.19
N ARG A 40 -37.22 -4.13 74.23
CA ARG A 40 -36.84 -4.74 75.51
C ARG A 40 -36.44 -6.21 75.30
N ASN A 41 -35.34 -6.61 75.91
CA ASN A 41 -34.85 -7.99 75.87
C ASN A 41 -34.73 -8.55 74.43
N THR A 42 -34.29 -7.76 73.46
CA THR A 42 -34.09 -8.24 72.08
C THR A 42 -32.64 -8.08 71.63
N ASP A 43 -32.04 -9.16 71.09
CA ASP A 43 -30.70 -9.12 70.47
C ASP A 43 -30.82 -9.25 68.94
N VAL A 44 -30.23 -8.31 68.19
CA VAL A 44 -30.30 -8.26 66.73
C VAL A 44 -28.98 -8.76 66.14
N LEU A 45 -29.04 -9.94 65.53
CA LEU A 45 -27.87 -10.71 65.09
C LEU A 45 -27.85 -10.86 63.56
N PRO A 46 -26.83 -10.34 62.85
CA PRO A 46 -26.69 -10.60 61.42
C PRO A 46 -26.17 -12.01 61.14
N LEU A 47 -26.57 -12.60 60.01
CA LEU A 47 -26.10 -13.90 59.51
C LEU A 47 -25.93 -13.89 57.98
N TYR A 48 -24.70 -13.78 57.50
CA TYR A 48 -24.38 -13.87 56.07
C TYR A 48 -22.97 -14.44 55.86
N ALA A 49 -22.70 -14.95 54.66
CA ALA A 49 -21.51 -15.76 54.37
C ALA A 49 -20.15 -15.10 54.67
N ARG A 50 -20.07 -13.75 54.60
CA ARG A 50 -18.82 -13.00 54.85
C ARG A 50 -18.56 -12.71 56.34
N LEU A 51 -19.51 -12.94 57.24
CA LEU A 51 -19.28 -12.72 58.68
C LEU A 51 -18.10 -13.55 59.20
N SER A 52 -17.39 -13.01 60.19
CA SER A 52 -16.31 -13.75 60.83
C SER A 52 -16.86 -15.00 61.52
N SER A 53 -16.03 -16.04 61.67
CA SER A 53 -16.47 -17.28 62.30
C SER A 53 -16.98 -17.06 63.74
N VAL A 54 -16.44 -16.07 64.44
CA VAL A 54 -16.86 -15.72 65.80
C VAL A 54 -18.28 -15.13 65.79
N GLU A 55 -18.58 -14.23 64.85
CA GLU A 55 -19.90 -13.63 64.73
C GLU A 55 -20.95 -14.66 64.27
N GLN A 56 -20.59 -15.58 63.37
CA GLN A 56 -21.48 -16.69 63.00
C GLN A 56 -21.73 -17.64 64.19
N HIS A 57 -20.72 -17.91 65.02
CA HIS A 57 -20.89 -18.77 66.21
C HIS A 57 -21.77 -18.14 67.29
N ARG A 58 -21.83 -16.81 67.37
CA ARG A 58 -22.69 -16.09 68.33
C ARG A 58 -24.18 -16.44 68.18
N ILE A 59 -24.60 -16.87 67.00
CA ILE A 59 -25.98 -17.31 66.71
C ILE A 59 -26.31 -18.65 67.41
N PHE A 60 -25.29 -19.47 67.70
CA PHE A 60 -25.43 -20.74 68.39
C PHE A 60 -25.27 -20.63 69.91
N GLU A 61 -24.81 -19.49 70.42
CA GLU A 61 -24.69 -19.27 71.86
C GLU A 61 -26.07 -19.18 72.49
N SER A 62 -26.31 -20.02 73.51
CA SER A 62 -27.53 -19.95 74.32
C SER A 62 -27.59 -18.61 75.07
N PRO A 63 -28.78 -18.03 75.26
CA PRO A 63 -28.95 -16.85 76.10
C PRO A 63 -28.31 -17.09 77.49
N LYS A 64 -27.48 -16.15 77.97
CA LYS A 64 -26.84 -16.25 79.29
C LYS A 64 -27.92 -16.37 80.39
N LYS A 65 -27.71 -17.24 81.37
CA LYS A 65 -28.59 -17.43 82.54
C LYS A 65 -29.01 -16.07 83.13
N GLY A 66 -30.32 -15.78 83.14
CA GLY A 66 -30.90 -14.58 83.75
C GLY A 66 -31.44 -13.51 82.79
N ARG A 67 -31.38 -13.70 81.46
CA ARG A 67 -32.10 -12.85 80.49
C ARG A 67 -32.89 -13.71 79.50
N PRO A 68 -34.24 -13.72 79.51
CA PRO A 68 -35.02 -14.26 78.41
C PRO A 68 -35.03 -13.22 77.30
N GLY A 69 -33.95 -13.17 76.51
CA GLY A 69 -33.86 -12.26 75.38
C GLY A 69 -34.28 -12.95 74.08
N ARG A 70 -35.28 -12.40 73.37
CA ARG A 70 -35.62 -12.82 72.01
C ARG A 70 -34.47 -12.46 71.08
N ARG A 71 -34.07 -13.38 70.19
CA ARG A 71 -33.09 -13.10 69.14
C ARG A 71 -33.81 -12.84 67.83
N VAL A 72 -33.45 -11.73 67.17
CA VAL A 72 -33.87 -11.43 65.80
C VAL A 72 -32.66 -11.66 64.91
N ILE A 73 -32.63 -12.81 64.23
CA ILE A 73 -31.55 -13.21 63.34
C ILE A 73 -31.86 -12.74 61.93
N LEU A 74 -31.05 -11.85 61.38
CA LEU A 74 -31.20 -11.29 60.04
C LEU A 74 -30.28 -12.05 59.07
N ALA A 75 -30.85 -12.92 58.24
CA ALA A 75 -30.10 -13.90 57.48
C ALA A 75 -30.31 -13.83 55.96
N THR A 76 -29.29 -14.20 55.18
CA THR A 76 -29.49 -14.60 53.78
C THR A 76 -29.98 -16.04 53.67
N ASN A 77 -30.05 -16.58 52.45
CA ASN A 77 -30.32 -17.99 52.16
C ASN A 77 -29.35 -19.00 52.82
N ILE A 78 -28.31 -18.56 53.53
CA ILE A 78 -27.44 -19.45 54.33
C ILE A 78 -28.22 -20.21 55.43
N ALA A 79 -29.27 -19.59 55.98
CA ALA A 79 -30.15 -20.23 56.97
C ALA A 79 -31.22 -21.14 56.33
N GLU A 80 -31.40 -21.07 55.00
CA GLU A 80 -32.41 -21.83 54.26
C GLU A 80 -32.03 -23.30 54.11
N THR A 81 -30.75 -23.64 53.97
CA THR A 81 -30.31 -25.03 53.76
C THR A 81 -29.14 -25.39 54.67
N SER A 82 -28.03 -24.68 54.55
CA SER A 82 -26.72 -25.05 55.12
C SER A 82 -26.61 -24.91 56.64
N LEU A 83 -27.43 -24.08 57.27
CA LEU A 83 -27.35 -23.80 58.71
C LEU A 83 -28.69 -24.02 59.41
N THR A 84 -28.66 -24.66 60.57
CA THR A 84 -29.82 -24.83 61.43
C THR A 84 -29.69 -23.93 62.65
N VAL A 85 -30.39 -22.80 62.66
CA VAL A 85 -30.35 -21.87 63.80
C VAL A 85 -31.25 -22.43 64.92
N PRO A 86 -30.72 -22.69 66.13
CA PRO A 86 -31.52 -23.19 67.25
C PRO A 86 -32.43 -22.10 67.80
N GLY A 87 -33.56 -22.49 68.41
CA GLY A 87 -34.47 -21.56 69.11
C GLY A 87 -35.41 -20.75 68.20
N VAL A 88 -35.31 -20.89 66.87
CA VAL A 88 -36.20 -20.23 65.92
C VAL A 88 -37.60 -20.82 66.02
N ARG A 89 -38.57 -19.96 66.34
CA ARG A 89 -40.01 -20.27 66.35
C ARG A 89 -40.78 -19.40 65.36
N PHE A 90 -40.20 -18.29 64.92
CA PHE A 90 -40.86 -17.38 63.99
C PHE A 90 -39.96 -17.07 62.80
N VAL A 91 -40.57 -16.92 61.63
CA VAL A 91 -39.88 -16.55 60.39
C VAL A 91 -40.54 -15.32 59.79
N ILE A 92 -39.72 -14.39 59.30
CA ILE A 92 -40.16 -13.30 58.42
C ILE A 92 -39.45 -13.50 57.09
N ASP A 93 -40.19 -13.72 56.00
CA ASP A 93 -39.63 -13.89 54.67
C ASP A 93 -39.88 -12.65 53.81
N ALA A 94 -38.82 -11.91 53.47
CA ALA A 94 -38.90 -10.80 52.52
C ALA A 94 -39.18 -11.27 51.08
N GLY A 95 -39.07 -12.58 50.81
CA GLY A 95 -39.50 -13.18 49.55
C GLY A 95 -38.53 -13.05 48.40
N SER A 96 -37.33 -12.51 48.62
CA SER A 96 -36.29 -12.38 47.59
C SER A 96 -34.96 -13.00 48.03
N ALA A 97 -34.10 -13.30 47.05
CA ALA A 97 -32.75 -13.80 47.25
C ALA A 97 -31.83 -13.33 46.12
N ARG A 98 -30.52 -13.29 46.38
CA ARG A 98 -29.53 -13.20 45.30
C ARG A 98 -29.29 -14.57 44.70
N ILE A 99 -29.59 -14.71 43.41
CA ILE A 99 -29.40 -15.96 42.67
C ILE A 99 -28.24 -15.77 41.69
N SER A 100 -27.29 -16.68 41.70
CA SER A 100 -26.20 -16.69 40.72
C SER A 100 -26.74 -17.08 39.35
N ARG A 101 -26.58 -16.19 38.37
CA ARG A 101 -26.90 -16.40 36.95
C ARG A 101 -25.72 -16.09 36.05
N TYR A 102 -25.52 -16.91 35.03
CA TYR A 102 -24.52 -16.69 34.01
C TYR A 102 -25.06 -15.84 32.84
N SER A 103 -24.32 -14.80 32.45
CA SER A 103 -24.61 -14.00 31.26
C SER A 103 -23.81 -14.53 30.07
N ARG A 104 -24.47 -15.24 29.16
CA ARG A 104 -23.83 -15.82 27.96
C ARG A 104 -23.15 -14.76 27.07
N ARG A 105 -23.85 -13.63 26.82
CA ARG A 105 -23.33 -12.55 25.95
C ARG A 105 -22.01 -11.98 26.45
N LEU A 106 -21.92 -11.71 27.75
CA LEU A 106 -20.75 -11.11 28.38
C LEU A 106 -19.76 -12.15 28.91
N LYS A 107 -20.16 -13.43 28.99
CA LYS A 107 -19.48 -14.53 29.66
C LYS A 107 -19.17 -14.26 31.15
N VAL A 108 -20.06 -13.56 31.85
CA VAL A 108 -19.86 -13.12 33.25
C VAL A 108 -20.91 -13.68 34.20
N GLN A 109 -20.54 -13.83 35.48
CA GLN A 109 -21.48 -14.18 36.53
C GLN A 109 -22.19 -12.93 37.05
N ARG A 110 -23.51 -13.04 37.20
CA ARG A 110 -24.41 -12.00 37.71
C ARG A 110 -25.06 -12.50 39.00
N LEU A 111 -25.35 -11.56 39.90
CA LEU A 111 -26.03 -11.84 41.17
C LEU A 111 -27.27 -10.94 41.33
N PRO A 112 -28.26 -11.05 40.42
CA PRO A 112 -29.52 -10.33 40.54
C PRO A 112 -30.27 -10.71 41.81
N ILE A 113 -31.06 -9.76 42.32
CA ILE A 113 -32.06 -10.03 43.37
C ILE A 113 -33.35 -10.43 42.66
N GLU A 114 -33.84 -11.62 42.95
CA GLU A 114 -35.05 -12.19 42.34
C GLU A 114 -36.00 -12.70 43.42
N PRO A 115 -37.32 -12.80 43.14
CA PRO A 115 -38.25 -13.52 44.01
C PRO A 115 -37.83 -14.98 44.18
N VAL A 116 -37.98 -15.52 45.39
CA VAL A 116 -37.75 -16.96 45.63
C VAL A 116 -38.87 -17.82 45.06
N SER A 117 -38.56 -19.06 44.69
CA SER A 117 -39.55 -20.07 44.29
C SER A 117 -40.48 -20.44 45.45
N GLN A 118 -41.61 -21.08 45.13
CA GLN A 118 -42.54 -21.59 46.14
C GLN A 118 -41.84 -22.59 47.06
N ALA A 119 -41.05 -23.52 46.50
CA ALA A 119 -40.27 -24.49 47.26
C ALA A 119 -39.29 -23.82 48.24
N SER A 120 -38.57 -22.79 47.82
CA SER A 120 -37.67 -22.03 48.71
C SER A 120 -38.45 -21.28 49.80
N ALA A 121 -39.55 -20.61 49.46
CA ALA A 121 -40.41 -19.95 50.45
C ALA A 121 -41.02 -20.94 51.47
N ASN A 122 -41.38 -22.15 51.02
CA ASN A 122 -41.86 -23.22 51.89
C ASN A 122 -40.74 -23.77 52.78
N GLN A 123 -39.50 -23.92 52.26
CA GLN A 123 -38.35 -24.31 53.08
C GLN A 123 -38.00 -23.26 54.13
N ARG A 124 -38.10 -21.97 53.80
CA ARG A 124 -37.94 -20.85 54.73
C ARG A 124 -38.98 -20.89 55.83
N ALA A 125 -40.26 -21.05 55.47
CA ALA A 125 -41.34 -21.23 56.43
C ALA A 125 -41.09 -22.44 57.35
N GLY A 126 -40.64 -23.57 56.80
CA GLY A 126 -40.28 -24.77 57.58
C GLY A 126 -39.19 -24.57 58.64
N ARG A 127 -38.46 -23.45 58.64
CA ARG A 127 -37.48 -23.12 59.69
C ARG A 127 -38.14 -22.77 61.02
N CYS A 128 -39.38 -22.30 61.03
CA CYS A 128 -40.11 -21.95 62.26
C CYS A 128 -40.73 -23.16 62.98
N GLY A 129 -40.86 -24.31 62.30
CA GLY A 129 -41.55 -25.51 62.79
C GLY A 129 -40.66 -26.58 63.44
N ARG A 130 -39.41 -26.25 63.80
CA ARG A 130 -38.42 -27.25 64.26
C ARG A 130 -38.42 -27.51 65.75
N VAL A 131 -38.83 -26.54 66.56
CA VAL A 131 -38.81 -26.61 68.03
C VAL A 131 -40.24 -26.78 68.57
N ALA A 132 -41.19 -26.04 68.01
CA ALA A 132 -42.61 -26.06 68.35
C ALA A 132 -43.42 -25.50 67.17
N ALA A 133 -44.75 -25.44 67.30
CA ALA A 133 -45.59 -24.71 66.36
C ALA A 133 -45.15 -23.23 66.29
N GLY A 134 -44.85 -22.78 65.07
CA GLY A 134 -44.29 -21.47 64.77
C GLY A 134 -45.11 -20.71 63.73
N VAL A 135 -44.83 -19.42 63.57
CA VAL A 135 -45.50 -18.54 62.60
C VAL A 135 -44.49 -18.06 61.56
N CYS A 136 -44.89 -18.09 60.28
CA CYS A 136 -44.12 -17.51 59.18
C CYS A 136 -44.91 -16.36 58.58
N ILE A 137 -44.35 -15.15 58.63
CA ILE A 137 -44.91 -13.96 57.98
C ILE A 137 -44.17 -13.76 56.66
N ARG A 138 -44.90 -13.81 55.55
CA ARG A 138 -44.39 -13.48 54.21
C ARG A 138 -44.70 -12.02 53.91
N LEU A 139 -43.70 -11.23 53.53
CA LEU A 139 -43.87 -9.79 53.24
C LEU A 139 -44.33 -9.53 51.80
N TYR A 140 -45.11 -10.45 51.24
CA TYR A 140 -45.66 -10.42 49.88
C TYR A 140 -47.02 -11.09 49.87
N ALA A 141 -47.91 -10.65 48.98
CA ALA A 141 -49.28 -11.14 48.89
C ALA A 141 -49.36 -12.62 48.48
N GLU A 142 -50.46 -13.27 48.81
CA GLU A 142 -50.71 -14.68 48.49
C GLU A 142 -50.74 -14.90 46.96
N GLU A 143 -51.34 -13.98 46.20
CA GLU A 143 -51.35 -14.05 44.74
C GLU A 143 -49.94 -13.95 44.15
N ASN A 144 -49.02 -13.21 44.81
CA ASN A 144 -47.62 -13.17 44.42
C ASN A 144 -46.89 -14.46 44.77
N PHE A 145 -47.28 -15.17 45.84
CA PHE A 145 -46.74 -16.48 46.17
C PHE A 145 -47.15 -17.52 45.13
N ASP A 146 -48.45 -17.57 44.81
CA ASP A 146 -49.03 -18.55 43.88
C ASP A 146 -48.53 -18.36 42.44
N ALA A 147 -48.23 -17.12 42.04
CA ALA A 147 -47.68 -16.81 40.71
C ALA A 147 -46.19 -17.15 40.55
N ARG A 148 -45.46 -17.50 41.62
CA ARG A 148 -44.02 -17.82 41.53
C ARG A 148 -43.79 -19.22 40.96
N PRO A 149 -42.63 -19.48 40.34
CA PRO A 149 -42.24 -20.84 39.96
C PRO A 149 -42.24 -21.78 41.16
N GLU A 150 -42.73 -23.00 40.97
CA GLU A 150 -42.77 -24.02 42.03
C GLU A 150 -41.36 -24.34 42.55
N PHE A 151 -40.42 -24.54 41.64
CA PHE A 151 -39.02 -24.87 41.95
C PHE A 151 -38.05 -23.79 41.47
N THR A 152 -36.91 -23.70 42.14
CA THR A 152 -35.79 -22.88 41.70
C THR A 152 -35.11 -23.55 40.52
N GLU A 153 -34.78 -22.77 39.49
CA GLU A 153 -34.12 -23.27 38.28
C GLU A 153 -32.79 -24.01 38.61
N PRO A 154 -32.58 -25.22 38.06
CA PRO A 154 -31.38 -26.01 38.31
C PRO A 154 -30.07 -25.30 37.95
N GLU A 155 -28.99 -25.67 38.64
CA GLU A 155 -27.68 -25.03 38.46
C GLU A 155 -27.13 -25.17 37.02
N ILE A 156 -27.41 -26.29 36.36
CA ILE A 156 -26.98 -26.56 34.98
C ILE A 156 -27.54 -25.54 33.97
N LEU A 157 -28.69 -24.94 34.25
CA LEU A 157 -29.31 -23.94 33.36
C LEU A 157 -28.80 -22.51 33.61
N ARG A 158 -28.19 -22.26 34.77
CA ARG A 158 -27.80 -20.92 35.23
C ARG A 158 -26.30 -20.70 35.42
N THR A 159 -25.46 -21.67 35.04
CA THR A 159 -23.98 -21.61 35.17
C THR A 159 -23.29 -21.88 33.83
N SER A 160 -21.97 -21.66 33.76
CA SER A 160 -21.18 -21.96 32.57
C SER A 160 -21.01 -23.46 32.38
N LEU A 161 -21.29 -23.97 31.19
CA LEU A 161 -21.18 -25.40 30.87
C LEU A 161 -19.77 -25.82 30.44
N ALA A 162 -18.80 -24.91 30.33
CA ALA A 162 -17.48 -25.24 29.80
C ALA A 162 -16.78 -26.36 30.57
N SER A 163 -16.87 -26.38 31.91
CA SER A 163 -16.29 -27.45 32.73
C SER A 163 -16.99 -28.80 32.48
N VAL A 164 -18.32 -28.80 32.44
CA VAL A 164 -19.14 -30.00 32.17
C VAL A 164 -18.82 -30.56 30.78
N ILE A 165 -18.82 -29.71 29.76
CA ILE A 165 -18.51 -30.08 28.37
C ILE A 165 -17.08 -30.64 28.27
N LEU A 166 -16.11 -30.01 28.92
CA LEU A 166 -14.71 -30.48 28.91
C LEU A 166 -14.60 -31.90 29.49
N GLN A 167 -15.24 -32.15 30.64
CA GLN A 167 -15.23 -33.46 31.30
C GLN A 167 -15.97 -34.52 30.47
N MET A 168 -17.17 -34.20 29.97
CA MET A 168 -17.95 -35.12 29.12
C MET A 168 -17.19 -35.50 27.84
N THR A 169 -16.53 -34.52 27.21
CA THR A 169 -15.72 -34.76 26.01
C THR A 169 -14.46 -35.58 26.34
N ALA A 170 -13.85 -35.37 27.51
CA ALA A 170 -12.69 -36.14 27.95
C ALA A 170 -13.02 -37.61 28.24
N ILE A 171 -14.21 -37.89 28.78
CA ILE A 171 -14.71 -39.24 29.06
C ILE A 171 -15.23 -39.93 27.78
N GLY A 172 -15.62 -39.17 26.76
CA GLY A 172 -16.15 -39.70 25.50
C GLY A 172 -17.65 -39.96 25.52
N LEU A 173 -18.43 -39.14 26.25
CA LEU A 173 -19.89 -39.29 26.38
C LEU A 173 -20.69 -38.83 25.15
N GLY A 174 -20.02 -38.46 24.04
CA GLY A 174 -20.65 -38.02 22.80
C GLY A 174 -21.13 -36.57 22.82
N ASP A 175 -22.13 -36.27 21.98
CA ASP A 175 -22.72 -34.94 21.86
C ASP A 175 -23.50 -34.57 23.15
N VAL A 176 -23.11 -33.44 23.75
CA VAL A 176 -23.72 -32.92 24.97
C VAL A 176 -25.21 -32.64 24.77
N ALA A 177 -25.63 -32.22 23.57
CA ALA A 177 -27.04 -31.95 23.30
C ALA A 177 -27.91 -33.24 23.30
N ARG A 178 -27.29 -34.41 23.12
CA ARG A 178 -27.98 -35.72 23.15
C ARG A 178 -27.89 -36.42 24.50
N PHE A 179 -27.14 -35.85 25.45
CA PHE A 179 -26.98 -36.45 26.77
C PHE A 179 -28.28 -36.34 27.58
N PRO A 180 -28.74 -37.42 28.26
CA PRO A 180 -30.02 -37.46 28.94
C PRO A 180 -29.97 -36.75 30.31
N PHE A 181 -29.92 -35.42 30.31
CA PHE A 181 -30.04 -34.60 31.53
C PHE A 181 -31.46 -34.67 32.10
N LEU A 182 -31.60 -34.52 33.43
CA LEU A 182 -32.91 -34.39 34.08
C LEU A 182 -33.66 -33.16 33.55
N GLU A 183 -32.97 -32.02 33.50
CA GLU A 183 -33.40 -30.81 32.80
C GLU A 183 -32.27 -30.39 31.85
N PRO A 184 -32.46 -30.52 30.52
CA PRO A 184 -31.39 -30.26 29.57
C PRO A 184 -31.10 -28.77 29.42
N PRO A 185 -29.82 -28.36 29.34
CA PRO A 185 -29.47 -26.99 29.03
C PRO A 185 -29.89 -26.60 27.62
N ASP A 186 -30.19 -25.31 27.43
CA ASP A 186 -30.50 -24.78 26.10
C ASP A 186 -29.29 -24.90 25.15
N HIS A 187 -29.56 -25.04 23.84
CA HIS A 187 -28.51 -25.13 22.83
C HIS A 187 -27.57 -23.91 22.83
N ALA A 188 -28.05 -22.75 23.28
CA ALA A 188 -27.26 -21.53 23.35
C ALA A 188 -26.17 -21.62 24.44
N ALA A 189 -26.48 -22.17 25.61
CA ALA A 189 -25.55 -22.41 26.71
C ALA A 189 -24.51 -23.47 26.34
N ILE A 190 -24.93 -24.54 25.64
CA ILE A 190 -24.01 -25.56 25.13
C ILE A 190 -23.01 -24.93 24.14
N ARG A 191 -23.52 -24.15 23.18
CA ARG A 191 -22.70 -23.45 22.19
C ARG A 191 -21.70 -22.49 22.85
N ASP A 192 -22.14 -21.70 23.83
CA ASP A 192 -21.27 -20.77 24.53
C ASP A 192 -20.16 -21.49 25.33
N GLY A 193 -20.49 -22.61 25.97
CA GLY A 193 -19.50 -23.46 26.63
C GLY A 193 -18.44 -23.99 25.66
N TYR A 194 -18.83 -24.43 24.47
CA TYR A 194 -17.88 -24.80 23.41
C TYR A 194 -17.03 -23.61 22.94
N LEU A 195 -17.63 -22.44 22.75
CA LEU A 195 -16.89 -21.21 22.36
C LEU A 195 -15.87 -20.80 23.43
N LEU A 196 -16.16 -21.03 24.72
CA LEU A 196 -15.17 -20.83 25.79
C LEU A 196 -14.03 -21.86 25.71
N LEU A 197 -14.32 -23.12 25.42
CA LEU A 197 -13.27 -24.12 25.24
C LEU A 197 -12.42 -23.87 23.98
N GLU A 198 -13.01 -23.35 22.90
CA GLU A 198 -12.27 -22.89 21.72
C GLU A 198 -11.39 -21.68 22.07
N GLU A 199 -11.92 -20.70 22.82
CA GLU A 199 -11.16 -19.54 23.34
C GLU A 199 -9.92 -19.99 24.13
N LEU A 200 -10.04 -21.03 24.95
CA LEU A 200 -8.94 -21.60 25.74
C LEU A 200 -8.02 -22.55 24.95
N ALA A 201 -8.27 -22.73 23.64
CA ALA A 201 -7.62 -23.72 22.78
C ALA A 201 -7.72 -25.17 23.32
N ALA A 202 -8.77 -25.47 24.09
CA ALA A 202 -9.02 -26.77 24.69
C ALA A 202 -9.73 -27.74 23.72
N ILE A 203 -10.49 -27.23 22.77
CA ILE A 203 -11.21 -28.03 21.77
C ILE A 203 -10.88 -27.57 20.35
N GLU A 204 -10.94 -28.48 19.38
CA GLU A 204 -10.73 -28.13 17.97
C GLU A 204 -11.85 -27.20 17.46
N PRO A 205 -11.52 -26.23 16.58
CA PRO A 205 -12.52 -25.33 16.01
C PRO A 205 -13.60 -26.07 15.25
N SER A 206 -14.82 -25.56 15.33
CA SER A 206 -15.98 -26.09 14.58
C SER A 206 -15.74 -26.33 13.08
N SER A 207 -14.96 -25.49 12.40
CA SER A 207 -14.65 -25.62 10.97
C SER A 207 -13.89 -26.89 10.59
N LYS A 208 -13.25 -27.57 11.56
CA LYS A 208 -12.55 -28.85 11.33
C LYS A 208 -13.40 -30.08 11.69
N ALA A 209 -14.59 -29.88 12.26
CA ALA A 209 -15.46 -30.95 12.76
C ALA A 209 -16.45 -31.50 11.71
N GLU A 210 -16.41 -31.02 10.46
CA GLU A 210 -17.30 -31.46 9.37
C GLU A 210 -17.05 -32.91 8.89
N SER A 211 -16.03 -33.59 9.42
CA SER A 211 -15.74 -34.99 9.12
C SER A 211 -16.52 -35.94 10.04
N GLY A 212 -17.77 -36.26 9.67
CA GLY A 212 -18.42 -37.56 9.94
C GLY A 212 -19.34 -37.67 11.16
N ASP A 213 -18.88 -37.36 12.37
CA ASP A 213 -19.62 -37.76 13.60
C ASP A 213 -20.24 -36.60 14.41
N GLY A 214 -19.96 -35.34 14.05
CA GLY A 214 -20.42 -34.15 14.80
C GLY A 214 -19.79 -33.99 16.20
N ILE A 215 -18.92 -34.92 16.62
CA ILE A 215 -18.23 -34.89 17.92
C ILE A 215 -16.95 -34.06 17.81
N ARG A 216 -16.89 -32.98 18.58
CA ARG A 216 -15.70 -32.12 18.66
C ARG A 216 -14.61 -32.77 19.52
N ARG A 217 -13.35 -32.72 19.07
CA ARG A 217 -12.22 -33.38 19.74
C ARG A 217 -11.43 -32.43 20.64
N LEU A 218 -10.95 -32.94 21.77
CA LEU A 218 -10.05 -32.19 22.65
C LEU A 218 -8.65 -32.05 22.02
N THR A 219 -8.08 -30.85 22.13
CA THR A 219 -6.69 -30.61 21.75
C THR A 219 -5.73 -31.27 22.76
N LYS A 220 -4.41 -31.19 22.50
CA LYS A 220 -3.40 -31.57 23.51
C LYS A 220 -3.54 -30.75 24.81
N ILE A 221 -3.91 -29.46 24.70
CA ILE A 221 -4.17 -28.59 25.84
C ILE A 221 -5.44 -29.05 26.56
N GLY A 222 -6.53 -29.30 25.83
CA GLY A 222 -7.79 -29.73 26.43
C GLY A 222 -7.69 -31.04 27.23
N ARG A 223 -6.93 -32.01 26.71
CA ARG A 223 -6.67 -33.27 27.42
C ARG A 223 -5.90 -33.09 28.74
N ARG A 224 -4.92 -32.19 28.77
CA ARG A 224 -4.21 -31.84 30.02
C ARG A 224 -5.14 -31.07 30.96
N LEU A 225 -5.94 -30.16 30.42
CA LEU A 225 -6.85 -29.31 31.18
C LEU A 225 -7.93 -30.13 31.91
N ALA A 226 -8.50 -31.15 31.25
CA ALA A 226 -9.52 -32.02 31.85
C ALA A 226 -9.01 -32.81 33.07
N ARG A 227 -7.70 -32.96 33.24
CA ARG A 227 -7.09 -33.64 34.40
C ARG A 227 -6.90 -32.73 35.61
N LEU A 228 -7.13 -31.43 35.49
CA LEU A 228 -7.05 -30.47 36.58
C LEU A 228 -8.45 -30.25 37.19
N PRO A 229 -8.63 -30.32 38.52
CA PRO A 229 -9.91 -30.07 39.19
C PRO A 229 -10.13 -28.56 39.38
N LEU A 230 -10.05 -27.80 38.30
CA LEU A 230 -10.20 -26.34 38.29
C LEU A 230 -11.21 -25.93 37.23
N ASP A 231 -11.74 -24.71 37.38
CA ASP A 231 -12.40 -24.03 36.26
C ASP A 231 -11.45 -24.02 35.04
N PRO A 232 -11.95 -24.30 33.81
CA PRO A 232 -11.12 -24.35 32.62
C PRO A 232 -10.24 -23.11 32.39
N ARG A 233 -10.70 -21.91 32.77
CA ARG A 233 -9.88 -20.68 32.65
C ARG A 233 -8.69 -20.74 33.60
N LEU A 234 -8.91 -21.06 34.87
CA LEU A 234 -7.85 -21.16 35.87
C LEU A 234 -6.87 -22.29 35.55
N GLY A 235 -7.38 -23.44 35.12
CA GLY A 235 -6.54 -24.54 34.67
C GLY A 235 -5.67 -24.15 33.46
N ARG A 236 -6.22 -23.38 32.50
CA ARG A 236 -5.47 -22.90 31.33
C ARG A 236 -4.29 -22.00 31.74
N MET A 237 -4.46 -21.18 32.78
CA MET A 237 -3.37 -20.36 33.34
C MET A 237 -2.25 -21.24 33.91
N VAL A 238 -2.61 -22.26 34.70
CA VAL A 238 -1.65 -23.19 35.28
C VAL A 238 -0.89 -23.94 34.18
N LEU A 239 -1.56 -24.37 33.11
CA LEU A 239 -0.88 -24.99 31.97
C LEU A 239 0.08 -24.03 31.24
N GLU A 240 -0.28 -22.75 31.08
CA GLU A 240 0.60 -21.76 30.44
C GLU A 240 1.81 -21.41 31.30
N SER A 241 1.64 -21.43 32.62
CA SER A 241 2.70 -21.06 33.57
C SER A 241 3.95 -21.94 33.46
N GLU A 242 3.81 -23.17 32.95
CA GLU A 242 4.93 -24.06 32.62
C GLU A 242 5.79 -23.49 31.48
N ARG A 243 5.18 -22.90 30.46
CA ARG A 243 5.89 -22.30 29.31
C ARG A 243 6.52 -20.96 29.63
N GLN A 244 5.91 -20.22 30.55
CA GLN A 244 6.37 -18.90 30.98
C GLN A 244 7.34 -18.96 32.17
N ASP A 245 7.60 -20.15 32.71
CA ASP A 245 8.45 -20.37 33.89
C ASP A 245 7.99 -19.54 35.10
N CYS A 246 6.71 -19.67 35.46
CA CYS A 246 6.05 -18.93 36.54
C CYS A 246 4.98 -19.74 37.28
N VAL A 247 5.21 -21.05 37.37
CA VAL A 247 4.25 -22.03 37.91
C VAL A 247 3.84 -21.71 39.36
N ARG A 248 4.79 -21.28 40.20
CA ARG A 248 4.56 -21.00 41.62
C ARG A 248 3.53 -19.89 41.79
N GLU A 249 3.77 -18.74 41.17
CA GLU A 249 2.96 -17.53 41.28
C GLU A 249 1.56 -17.77 40.71
N VAL A 250 1.48 -18.44 39.56
CA VAL A 250 0.19 -18.72 38.90
C VAL A 250 -0.63 -19.74 39.69
N MET A 251 -0.02 -20.76 40.30
CA MET A 251 -0.75 -21.67 41.20
C MET A 251 -1.28 -20.95 42.44
N VAL A 252 -0.51 -20.00 43.00
CA VAL A 252 -0.97 -19.14 44.11
C VAL A 252 -2.19 -18.34 43.68
N ILE A 253 -2.12 -17.68 42.53
CA ILE A 253 -3.22 -16.88 41.96
C ILE A 253 -4.45 -17.76 41.66
N ALA A 254 -4.28 -18.88 40.96
CA ALA A 254 -5.40 -19.78 40.61
C ALA A 254 -6.10 -20.33 41.86
N SER A 255 -5.33 -20.69 42.88
CA SER A 255 -5.89 -21.15 44.17
C SER A 255 -6.62 -20.01 44.89
N ALA A 256 -6.11 -18.79 44.83
CA ALA A 256 -6.73 -17.62 45.45
C ALA A 256 -8.06 -17.24 44.79
N LEU A 257 -8.14 -17.34 43.46
CA LEU A 257 -9.33 -17.04 42.67
C LEU A 257 -10.42 -18.12 42.81
N SER A 258 -10.06 -19.31 43.29
CA SER A 258 -11.01 -20.41 43.51
C SER A 258 -11.72 -20.33 44.88
N ILE A 259 -11.31 -19.40 45.75
CA ILE A 259 -11.85 -19.23 47.09
C ILE A 259 -12.31 -17.78 47.31
N GLN A 260 -13.02 -17.55 48.40
CA GLN A 260 -13.33 -16.19 48.84
C GLN A 260 -12.05 -15.45 49.32
N ASP A 261 -11.92 -14.15 49.01
CA ASP A 261 -10.79 -13.32 49.47
C ASP A 261 -10.58 -13.46 50.99
N PRO A 262 -9.38 -13.83 51.46
CA PRO A 262 -9.10 -13.93 52.88
C PRO A 262 -9.07 -12.57 53.59
N ARG A 263 -8.99 -11.44 52.88
CA ARG A 263 -9.00 -10.11 53.49
C ARG A 263 -10.39 -9.68 53.91
N GLU A 264 -10.52 -9.37 55.19
CA GLU A 264 -11.73 -8.81 55.80
C GLU A 264 -11.64 -7.29 55.88
N ARG A 265 -12.75 -6.60 55.66
CA ARG A 265 -12.85 -5.14 55.82
C ARG A 265 -14.11 -4.80 56.63
N PRO A 266 -14.09 -4.99 57.95
CA PRO A 266 -15.20 -4.60 58.82
C PRO A 266 -15.48 -3.11 58.68
N ASP A 267 -16.75 -2.70 58.70
CA ASP A 267 -17.13 -1.29 58.45
C ASP A 267 -16.57 -0.34 59.51
N ASP A 268 -16.54 -0.76 60.77
CA ASP A 268 -16.01 0.00 61.92
C ASP A 268 -14.48 0.15 61.89
N LYS A 269 -13.77 -0.77 61.23
CA LYS A 269 -12.30 -0.83 61.19
C LYS A 269 -11.73 -0.78 59.78
N ARG A 270 -12.52 -0.27 58.84
CA ARG A 270 -12.22 -0.32 57.40
C ARG A 270 -10.92 0.40 57.06
N GLU A 271 -10.67 1.56 57.67
CA GLU A 271 -9.44 2.33 57.45
C GLU A 271 -8.20 1.56 57.91
N LYS A 272 -8.26 0.98 59.13
CA LYS A 272 -7.15 0.19 59.68
C LYS A 272 -6.89 -1.09 58.89
N ALA A 273 -7.95 -1.79 58.47
CA ALA A 273 -7.83 -2.96 57.60
C ALA A 273 -7.17 -2.60 56.26
N ASN A 274 -7.60 -1.49 55.65
CA ASN A 274 -7.00 -1.01 54.40
C ASN A 274 -5.52 -0.62 54.58
N GLU A 275 -5.15 0.06 55.67
CA GLU A 275 -3.76 0.41 55.98
C GLU A 275 -2.87 -0.84 56.04
N LEU A 276 -3.30 -1.86 56.79
CA LEU A 276 -2.56 -3.11 56.90
C LEU A 276 -2.50 -3.89 55.58
N HIS A 277 -3.58 -3.87 54.78
CA HIS A 277 -3.62 -4.59 53.50
C HIS A 277 -2.90 -3.84 52.38
N ASN A 278 -2.70 -2.53 52.50
CA ASN A 278 -2.03 -1.70 51.49
C ASN A 278 -0.56 -2.11 51.31
N ARG A 279 0.09 -2.69 52.32
CA ARG A 279 1.49 -3.15 52.23
C ARG A 279 1.70 -4.29 51.20
N PHE A 280 0.61 -4.96 50.80
CA PHE A 280 0.65 -6.03 49.80
C PHE A 280 0.39 -5.54 48.39
N LYS A 281 0.15 -4.23 48.19
CA LYS A 281 -0.14 -3.68 46.87
C LYS A 281 1.11 -3.72 46.01
N VAL A 282 1.02 -4.42 44.89
CA VAL A 282 2.02 -4.41 43.83
C VAL A 282 1.56 -3.43 42.75
N ALA A 283 2.42 -2.49 42.38
CA ALA A 283 2.12 -1.52 41.33
C ALA A 283 1.75 -2.25 40.03
N GLY A 284 0.67 -1.81 39.38
CA GLY A 284 0.24 -2.41 38.10
C GLY A 284 -0.57 -3.71 38.21
N SER A 285 -0.69 -4.35 39.39
CA SER A 285 -1.33 -5.68 39.48
C SER A 285 -1.95 -6.05 40.83
N ASP A 286 -3.27 -6.23 40.85
CA ASP A 286 -3.96 -6.85 41.98
C ASP A 286 -3.64 -8.35 42.11
N LEU A 287 -3.25 -9.01 41.01
CA LEU A 287 -2.92 -10.43 40.98
C LEU A 287 -1.57 -10.70 41.67
N LEU A 288 -0.55 -9.89 41.37
CA LEU A 288 0.72 -9.96 42.09
C LEU A 288 0.56 -9.51 43.54
N SER A 289 -0.43 -8.67 43.84
CA SER A 289 -0.77 -8.34 45.23
C SER A 289 -1.28 -9.56 46.03
N LEU A 290 -1.85 -10.58 45.37
CA LEU A 290 -2.18 -11.87 46.00
C LEU A 290 -0.91 -12.69 46.27
N VAL A 291 0.04 -12.68 45.34
CA VAL A 291 1.34 -13.35 45.50
C VAL A 291 2.11 -12.75 46.69
N ALA A 292 2.19 -11.41 46.78
CA ALA A 292 2.82 -10.73 47.92
C ALA A 292 2.16 -11.06 49.27
N LEU A 293 0.83 -11.12 49.31
CA LEU A 293 0.10 -11.55 50.51
C LEU A 293 0.42 -13.01 50.86
N TRP A 294 0.46 -13.90 49.88
CA TRP A 294 0.79 -15.30 50.07
C TRP A 294 2.20 -15.49 50.64
N GLU A 295 3.19 -14.79 50.10
CA GLU A 295 4.58 -14.86 50.56
C GLU A 295 4.71 -14.41 52.01
N TYR A 296 4.08 -13.29 52.36
CA TYR A 296 3.99 -12.83 53.73
C TYR A 296 3.36 -13.89 54.66
N LEU A 297 2.24 -14.48 54.26
CA LEU A 297 1.56 -15.52 55.04
C LEU A 297 2.45 -16.76 55.21
N ARG A 298 3.17 -17.19 54.17
CA ARG A 298 4.09 -18.34 54.24
C ARG A 298 5.30 -18.06 55.12
N LEU A 299 5.85 -16.85 55.06
CA LEU A 299 6.92 -16.42 55.96
C LEU A 299 6.46 -16.45 57.41
N LYS A 300 5.33 -15.80 57.73
CA LYS A 300 4.80 -15.77 59.10
C LYS A 300 4.36 -17.14 59.62
N GLN A 301 3.88 -18.02 58.75
CA GLN A 301 3.55 -19.40 59.13
C GLN A 301 4.80 -20.20 59.54
N ARG A 302 5.98 -19.91 58.95
CA ARG A 302 7.26 -20.53 59.33
C ARG A 302 7.83 -19.94 60.61
N GLU A 303 7.69 -18.63 60.82
CA GLU A 303 8.21 -17.91 61.98
C GLU A 303 7.38 -18.12 63.26
N LEU A 304 6.06 -18.24 63.14
CA LEU A 304 5.12 -18.24 64.27
C LEU A 304 4.59 -19.65 64.56
N SER A 305 4.34 -19.94 65.83
CA SER A 305 3.53 -21.12 66.20
C SER A 305 2.11 -21.00 65.64
N GLY A 306 1.41 -22.13 65.44
CA GLY A 306 0.06 -22.13 64.86
C GLY A 306 -0.95 -21.20 65.58
N ASN A 307 -0.85 -21.11 66.92
CA ASN A 307 -1.69 -20.21 67.72
C ASN A 307 -1.29 -18.73 67.58
N GLN A 308 0.01 -18.43 67.46
CA GLN A 308 0.48 -17.06 67.18
C GLN A 308 0.09 -16.63 65.76
N PHE A 309 0.24 -17.51 64.76
CA PHE A 309 -0.15 -17.25 63.38
C PHE A 309 -1.66 -16.95 63.26
N ARG A 310 -2.52 -17.77 63.89
CA ARG A 310 -3.97 -17.52 63.94
C ARG A 310 -4.31 -16.16 64.57
N ARG A 311 -3.64 -15.81 65.67
CA ARG A 311 -3.82 -14.50 66.33
C ARG A 311 -3.38 -13.34 65.43
N MET A 312 -2.26 -13.50 64.73
CA MET A 312 -1.76 -12.52 63.76
C MET A 312 -2.76 -12.31 62.62
N CYS A 313 -3.28 -13.39 62.00
CA CYS A 313 -4.28 -13.27 60.94
C CYS A 313 -5.48 -12.44 61.41
N ARG A 314 -6.00 -12.73 62.62
CA ARG A 314 -7.11 -11.97 63.21
C ARG A 314 -6.75 -10.50 63.48
N ALA A 315 -5.56 -10.22 64.00
CA ALA A 315 -5.09 -8.87 64.27
C ALA A 315 -4.92 -8.03 62.99
N GLU A 316 -4.67 -8.70 61.86
CA GLU A 316 -4.45 -8.06 60.55
C GLU A 316 -5.65 -8.16 59.61
N TYR A 317 -6.85 -8.48 60.13
CA TYR A 317 -8.09 -8.60 59.36
C TYR A 317 -7.97 -9.59 58.19
N LEU A 318 -7.34 -10.73 58.46
CA LEU A 318 -7.23 -11.87 57.56
C LEU A 318 -8.01 -13.05 58.15
N ASN A 319 -8.97 -13.57 57.39
CA ASN A 319 -9.75 -14.73 57.79
C ASN A 319 -8.87 -15.99 57.79
N TYR A 320 -8.52 -16.49 58.98
CA TYR A 320 -7.64 -17.65 59.14
C TYR A 320 -8.16 -18.91 58.44
N LEU A 321 -9.47 -19.14 58.41
CA LEU A 321 -10.03 -20.33 57.74
C LEU A 321 -9.85 -20.25 56.22
N ARG A 322 -10.06 -19.07 55.62
CA ARG A 322 -9.81 -18.84 54.18
C ARG A 322 -8.33 -18.88 53.83
N VAL A 323 -7.46 -18.38 54.72
CA VAL A 323 -6.01 -18.55 54.56
C VAL A 323 -5.62 -20.03 54.55
N ARG A 324 -6.17 -20.83 55.47
CA ARG A 324 -5.92 -22.28 55.51
C ARG A 324 -6.45 -22.97 54.26
N GLU A 325 -7.68 -22.66 53.85
CA GLU A 325 -8.30 -23.18 52.62
C GLU A 325 -7.45 -22.86 51.39
N TRP A 326 -6.94 -21.64 51.27
CA TRP A 326 -6.01 -21.25 50.20
C TRP A 326 -4.76 -22.13 50.20
N MET A 327 -4.16 -22.34 51.38
CA MET A 327 -2.95 -23.15 51.53
C MET A 327 -3.17 -24.62 51.18
N ASP A 328 -4.31 -25.17 51.60
CA ASP A 328 -4.71 -26.55 51.32
C ASP A 328 -4.95 -26.73 49.82
N LEU A 329 -5.69 -25.82 49.18
CA LEU A 329 -5.98 -25.87 47.75
C LEU A 329 -4.70 -25.74 46.91
N TYR A 330 -3.78 -24.83 47.26
CA TYR A 330 -2.48 -24.72 46.60
C TYR A 330 -1.69 -26.03 46.70
N SER A 331 -1.69 -26.66 47.88
CA SER A 331 -0.97 -27.93 48.10
C SER A 331 -1.58 -29.08 47.30
N GLN A 332 -2.91 -29.14 47.20
CA GLN A 332 -3.63 -30.09 46.36
C GLN A 332 -3.33 -29.87 44.88
N LEU A 333 -3.43 -28.63 44.40
CA LEU A 333 -3.15 -28.26 43.02
C LEU A 333 -1.71 -28.59 42.63
N ARG A 334 -0.73 -28.24 43.49
CA ARG A 334 0.69 -28.55 43.27
C ARG A 334 0.94 -30.05 43.08
N ARG A 335 0.28 -30.90 43.87
CA ARG A 335 0.40 -32.36 43.77
C ARG A 335 -0.17 -32.86 42.44
N ILE A 336 -1.40 -32.48 42.11
CA ILE A 336 -2.08 -32.93 40.87
C ILE A 336 -1.35 -32.42 39.62
N ALA A 337 -0.94 -31.16 39.62
CA ALA A 337 -0.15 -30.59 38.54
C ALA A 337 1.23 -31.24 38.41
N GLY A 338 1.84 -31.65 39.54
CA GLY A 338 3.07 -32.43 39.57
C GLY A 338 2.95 -33.77 38.83
N ASP A 339 1.79 -34.44 38.93
CA ASP A 339 1.49 -35.68 38.18
C ASP A 339 1.35 -35.43 36.66
N LEU A 340 1.17 -34.17 36.25
CA LEU A 340 1.15 -33.72 34.85
C LEU A 340 2.51 -33.19 34.37
N GLY A 341 3.55 -33.29 35.20
CA GLY A 341 4.89 -32.76 34.91
C GLY A 341 5.07 -31.27 35.25
N ILE A 342 4.03 -30.59 35.72
CA ILE A 342 4.06 -29.14 35.98
C ILE A 342 4.58 -28.91 37.39
N ARG A 343 5.81 -28.40 37.50
CA ARG A 343 6.50 -28.25 38.80
C ARG A 343 6.94 -26.81 39.02
N PRO A 344 6.69 -26.22 40.20
CA PRO A 344 7.24 -24.92 40.54
C PRO A 344 8.74 -25.01 40.83
N HIS A 345 9.51 -24.05 40.31
CA HIS A 345 10.88 -23.75 40.77
C HIS A 345 10.83 -22.71 41.90
N ASN A 346 11.98 -22.46 42.54
CA ASN A 346 12.07 -21.58 43.72
C ASN A 346 12.50 -20.14 43.40
N GLU A 347 12.79 -19.84 42.14
CA GLU A 347 13.20 -18.50 41.70
C GLU A 347 11.98 -17.62 41.44
N GLU A 348 12.10 -16.32 41.71
CA GLU A 348 11.03 -15.35 41.47
C GLU A 348 10.92 -15.07 39.96
N SER A 349 9.74 -15.32 39.40
CA SER A 349 9.49 -15.09 37.99
C SER A 349 9.20 -13.62 37.68
N HIS A 350 9.62 -13.18 36.50
CA HIS A 350 9.34 -11.82 36.05
C HIS A 350 7.81 -11.55 36.02
N PRO A 351 7.32 -10.39 36.52
CA PRO A 351 5.90 -10.03 36.53
C PRO A 351 5.15 -10.28 35.21
N ASP A 352 5.76 -9.91 34.08
CA ASP A 352 5.19 -10.10 32.74
C ASP A 352 4.94 -11.56 32.40
N HIS A 353 5.77 -12.50 32.87
CA HIS A 353 5.58 -13.93 32.63
C HIS A 353 4.35 -14.44 33.36
N VAL A 354 4.16 -13.99 34.61
CA VAL A 354 2.95 -14.28 35.40
C VAL A 354 1.72 -13.72 34.68
N HIS A 355 1.78 -12.48 34.20
CA HIS A 355 0.65 -11.86 33.50
C HIS A 355 0.33 -12.53 32.17
N LYS A 356 1.33 -12.89 31.36
CA LYS A 356 1.14 -13.67 30.12
C LYS A 356 0.49 -15.03 30.39
N ALA A 357 0.92 -15.72 31.45
CA ALA A 357 0.32 -17.00 31.84
C ALA A 357 -1.14 -16.83 32.28
N VAL A 358 -1.44 -15.84 33.12
CA VAL A 358 -2.82 -15.56 33.55
C VAL A 358 -3.71 -15.13 32.39
N LEU A 359 -3.18 -14.33 31.45
CA LEU A 359 -3.89 -13.86 30.27
C LEU A 359 -4.41 -15.01 29.40
N SER A 360 -3.75 -16.15 29.39
CA SER A 360 -4.19 -17.34 28.62
C SER A 360 -5.56 -17.89 29.04
N GLY A 361 -5.95 -17.70 30.30
CA GLY A 361 -7.28 -18.04 30.79
C GLY A 361 -8.31 -16.91 30.65
N LEU A 362 -7.87 -15.70 30.36
CA LEU A 362 -8.64 -14.45 30.45
C LEU A 362 -8.69 -13.67 29.13
N LEU A 363 -8.50 -14.33 27.98
CA LEU A 363 -8.46 -13.66 26.67
C LEU A 363 -9.72 -12.84 26.37
N SER A 364 -10.89 -13.23 26.89
CA SER A 364 -12.12 -12.42 26.77
C SER A 364 -12.37 -11.44 27.93
N HIS A 365 -11.48 -11.35 28.93
CA HIS A 365 -11.59 -10.42 30.06
C HIS A 365 -10.52 -9.32 29.98
N ILE A 366 -10.12 -8.95 28.77
CA ILE A 366 -9.26 -7.79 28.52
C ILE A 366 -10.10 -6.56 28.25
N GLY A 367 -9.53 -5.37 28.51
CA GLY A 367 -10.15 -4.10 28.19
C GLY A 367 -9.14 -3.06 27.75
N MET A 368 -9.53 -2.29 26.72
CA MET A 368 -8.87 -1.08 26.26
C MET A 368 -9.56 0.12 26.90
N ARG A 369 -8.79 1.03 27.47
CA ARG A 369 -9.31 2.23 28.10
C ARG A 369 -9.91 3.14 27.03
N ASP A 370 -11.13 3.60 27.28
CA ASP A 370 -11.79 4.63 26.49
C ASP A 370 -11.08 5.99 26.71
N ARG A 371 -10.93 6.79 25.65
CA ARG A 371 -10.20 8.07 25.73
C ARG A 371 -11.02 9.16 26.41
N ASP A 372 -12.34 9.10 26.28
CA ASP A 372 -13.26 10.15 26.70
C ASP A 372 -13.92 9.85 28.05
N THR A 373 -14.03 8.56 28.39
CA THR A 373 -14.70 8.11 29.62
C THR A 373 -13.74 7.41 30.60
N ARG A 374 -14.24 7.09 31.80
CA ARG A 374 -13.51 6.24 32.77
C ARG A 374 -13.71 4.74 32.50
N ASP A 375 -14.41 4.41 31.42
CA ASP A 375 -14.77 3.05 31.08
C ASP A 375 -13.65 2.37 30.29
N PHE A 376 -13.69 1.05 30.30
CA PHE A 376 -12.91 0.18 29.45
C PHE A 376 -13.86 -0.49 28.45
N ILE A 377 -13.45 -0.48 27.19
CA ILE A 377 -14.06 -1.24 26.11
C ILE A 377 -13.41 -2.63 26.16
N GLY A 378 -14.20 -3.64 26.47
CA GLY A 378 -13.82 -5.03 26.58
C GLY A 378 -14.22 -5.85 25.37
N ALA A 379 -13.85 -7.13 25.39
CA ALA A 379 -14.26 -8.10 24.38
C ALA A 379 -15.79 -8.11 24.22
N ARG A 380 -16.27 -8.26 22.98
CA ARG A 380 -17.71 -8.31 22.64
C ARG A 380 -18.45 -7.03 23.05
N ASP A 381 -17.80 -5.88 22.89
CA ASP A 381 -18.31 -4.53 23.20
C ASP A 381 -18.77 -4.35 24.64
N ALA A 382 -18.22 -5.14 25.56
CA ALA A 382 -18.50 -5.00 26.99
C ALA A 382 -17.93 -3.66 27.49
N ARG A 383 -18.74 -2.86 28.20
CA ARG A 383 -18.25 -1.66 28.88
C ARG A 383 -18.16 -1.91 30.37
N PHE A 384 -16.99 -1.70 30.96
CA PHE A 384 -16.77 -1.94 32.39
C PHE A 384 -15.84 -0.92 33.01
N VAL A 385 -15.87 -0.82 34.34
CA VAL A 385 -14.96 0.01 35.12
C VAL A 385 -14.16 -0.82 36.10
N VAL A 386 -12.97 -0.35 36.46
CA VAL A 386 -12.16 -0.97 37.51
C VAL A 386 -12.85 -0.83 38.86
N ALA A 387 -13.01 -1.94 39.59
CA ALA A 387 -13.67 -1.97 40.88
C ALA A 387 -12.96 -1.07 41.91
N PRO A 388 -13.71 -0.39 42.79
CA PRO A 388 -13.12 0.33 43.92
C PRO A 388 -12.27 -0.60 44.79
N GLY A 389 -11.03 -0.20 45.08
CA GLY A 389 -10.10 -0.97 45.91
C GLY A 389 -8.98 -1.66 45.13
N SER A 390 -9.05 -1.70 43.80
CA SER A 390 -7.92 -2.11 42.96
C SER A 390 -6.76 -1.12 43.06
N VAL A 391 -5.54 -1.59 42.87
CA VAL A 391 -4.34 -0.74 42.72
C VAL A 391 -4.42 0.14 41.48
N LEU A 392 -5.21 -0.26 40.48
CA LEU A 392 -5.34 0.41 39.18
C LEU A 392 -6.48 1.44 39.11
N THR A 393 -7.35 1.52 40.12
CA THR A 393 -8.52 2.43 40.07
C THR A 393 -8.11 3.91 39.93
N ARG A 394 -7.00 4.32 40.56
CA ARG A 394 -6.56 5.74 40.56
C ARG A 394 -5.82 6.15 39.28
N ARG A 395 -5.00 5.25 38.74
CA ARG A 395 -4.18 5.47 37.53
C ARG A 395 -4.30 4.26 36.60
N PRO A 396 -5.43 4.12 35.89
CA PRO A 396 -5.67 2.99 35.01
C PRO A 396 -4.77 3.06 33.77
N PRO A 397 -4.04 1.98 33.42
CA PRO A 397 -3.24 1.91 32.20
C PRO A 397 -4.15 1.80 30.95
N PRO A 398 -3.58 1.96 29.74
CA PRO A 398 -4.35 1.85 28.50
C PRO A 398 -4.99 0.48 28.29
N TRP A 399 -4.35 -0.58 28.77
CA TRP A 399 -4.81 -1.96 28.63
C TRP A 399 -4.76 -2.70 29.96
N ILE A 400 -5.81 -3.44 30.25
CA ILE A 400 -5.92 -4.28 31.44
C ILE A 400 -6.49 -5.66 31.10
N MET A 401 -6.21 -6.62 31.98
CA MET A 401 -6.99 -7.84 32.12
C MET A 401 -7.67 -7.88 33.49
N ALA A 402 -8.83 -8.52 33.57
CA ALA A 402 -9.58 -8.72 34.80
C ALA A 402 -9.79 -10.22 35.07
N ALA A 403 -9.45 -10.71 36.26
CA ALA A 403 -9.76 -12.10 36.59
C ALA A 403 -11.27 -12.33 36.71
N GLU A 404 -11.99 -11.32 37.20
CA GLU A 404 -13.44 -11.38 37.38
C GLU A 404 -14.09 -10.12 36.81
N LEU A 405 -15.11 -10.32 35.98
CA LEU A 405 -16.07 -9.29 35.59
C LEU A 405 -17.38 -9.61 36.29
N VAL A 406 -17.86 -8.70 37.15
CA VAL A 406 -19.07 -8.92 37.96
C VAL A 406 -20.03 -7.77 37.73
N GLU A 407 -21.25 -8.10 37.33
CA GLU A 407 -22.32 -7.12 37.12
C GLU A 407 -23.14 -6.95 38.41
N THR A 408 -23.17 -5.72 38.92
CA THR A 408 -24.06 -5.31 40.02
C THR A 408 -24.99 -4.19 39.55
N ASN A 409 -24.61 -2.92 39.73
CA ASN A 409 -25.28 -1.77 39.11
C ASN A 409 -24.63 -1.34 37.78
N ARG A 410 -23.36 -1.69 37.60
CA ARG A 410 -22.58 -1.61 36.37
C ARG A 410 -21.63 -2.82 36.34
N LEU A 411 -20.99 -3.05 35.20
CA LEU A 411 -19.99 -4.10 35.08
C LEU A 411 -18.68 -3.64 35.73
N TYR A 412 -18.20 -4.37 36.73
CA TYR A 412 -16.95 -4.08 37.42
C TYR A 412 -15.89 -5.14 37.14
N ALA A 413 -14.69 -4.69 36.79
CA ALA A 413 -13.48 -5.50 36.75
C ALA A 413 -12.83 -5.59 38.13
N ARG A 414 -12.69 -6.81 38.65
CA ARG A 414 -11.99 -7.10 39.92
C ARG A 414 -10.73 -7.91 39.63
N ARG A 415 -9.75 -7.80 40.52
CA ARG A 415 -8.45 -8.48 40.41
C ARG A 415 -7.77 -8.16 39.08
N VAL A 416 -7.50 -6.87 38.88
CA VAL A 416 -7.08 -6.33 37.60
C VAL A 416 -5.56 -6.26 37.52
N ALA A 417 -5.00 -6.49 36.33
CA ALA A 417 -3.58 -6.27 36.05
C ALA A 417 -3.39 -5.53 34.72
N ALA A 418 -2.35 -4.70 34.66
CA ALA A 418 -1.90 -4.07 33.42
C ALA A 418 -1.39 -5.15 32.45
N ILE A 419 -1.67 -4.98 31.15
CA ILE A 419 -1.14 -5.85 30.10
C ILE A 419 -0.63 -5.03 28.92
N GLN A 420 0.22 -5.63 28.10
CA GLN A 420 0.53 -5.12 26.77
C GLN A 420 -0.30 -5.87 25.72
N PRO A 421 -0.86 -5.20 24.70
CA PRO A 421 -1.71 -5.83 23.69
C PRO A 421 -1.00 -6.95 22.92
N GLU A 422 0.29 -6.83 22.67
CA GLU A 422 1.10 -7.83 21.94
C GLU A 422 1.14 -9.18 22.68
N TRP A 423 0.95 -9.18 24.00
CA TRP A 423 0.84 -10.42 24.77
C TRP A 423 -0.46 -11.16 24.44
N ALA A 424 -1.57 -10.42 24.30
CA ALA A 424 -2.86 -10.98 23.93
C ALA A 424 -2.84 -11.52 22.49
N GLU A 425 -2.15 -10.83 21.57
CA GLU A 425 -1.95 -11.33 20.20
C GLU A 425 -1.23 -12.68 20.19
N LYS A 426 -0.12 -12.80 20.93
CA LYS A 426 0.68 -14.04 20.96
C LYS A 426 -0.05 -15.19 21.66
N VAL A 427 -0.63 -14.92 22.82
CA VAL A 427 -1.33 -15.96 23.62
C VAL A 427 -2.64 -16.39 22.95
N GLY A 428 -3.32 -15.45 22.27
CA GLY A 428 -4.57 -15.67 21.54
C GLY A 428 -4.39 -15.89 20.04
N ALA A 429 -3.21 -16.31 19.56
CA ALA A 429 -2.91 -16.38 18.12
C ALA A 429 -3.90 -17.24 17.30
N HIS A 430 -4.58 -18.21 17.93
CA HIS A 430 -5.64 -19.03 17.33
C HIS A 430 -7.01 -18.34 17.26
N ALA A 431 -7.22 -17.27 18.03
CA ALA A 431 -8.49 -16.55 18.18
C ALA A 431 -8.49 -15.14 17.58
N VAL A 432 -7.32 -14.61 17.21
CA VAL A 432 -7.23 -13.31 16.54
C VAL A 432 -7.80 -13.36 15.12
N LYS A 433 -8.42 -12.27 14.69
CA LYS A 433 -8.81 -12.03 13.30
C LYS A 433 -7.87 -10.99 12.71
N ARG A 434 -7.35 -11.27 11.52
CA ARG A 434 -6.45 -10.38 10.78
C ARG A 434 -7.22 -9.81 9.60
N SER A 435 -7.14 -8.50 9.41
CA SER A 435 -7.58 -7.82 8.21
C SER A 435 -6.41 -7.03 7.64
N HIS A 436 -6.33 -6.98 6.32
CA HIS A 436 -5.26 -6.29 5.62
C HIS A 436 -5.87 -5.11 4.85
N GLY A 437 -5.19 -3.97 4.87
CA GLY A 437 -5.55 -2.80 4.07
C GLY A 437 -5.05 -2.92 2.63
N ASP A 438 -4.87 -1.76 1.99
CA ASP A 438 -4.41 -1.72 0.59
C ASP A 438 -2.94 -2.10 0.46
N ILE A 439 -2.64 -2.83 -0.61
CA ILE A 439 -1.28 -3.22 -0.99
C ILE A 439 -0.57 -1.98 -1.49
N ARG A 440 0.66 -1.76 -1.00
CA ARG A 440 1.53 -0.67 -1.46
C ARG A 440 2.92 -1.18 -1.75
N TRP A 441 3.56 -0.62 -2.75
CA TRP A 441 4.99 -0.82 -2.95
C TRP A 441 5.77 0.00 -1.92
N ASP A 442 6.75 -0.62 -1.27
CA ASP A 442 7.73 0.10 -0.45
C ASP A 442 9.07 0.05 -1.18
N PRO A 443 9.46 1.13 -1.88
CA PRO A 443 10.73 1.19 -2.59
C PRO A 443 11.87 0.87 -1.63
N LYS A 444 11.99 1.54 -0.48
CA LYS A 444 13.11 1.32 0.46
C LYS A 444 13.25 -0.13 0.90
N ALA A 445 12.13 -0.82 1.12
CA ALA A 445 12.13 -2.24 1.49
C ALA A 445 12.24 -3.19 0.29
N GLY A 446 12.06 -2.69 -0.94
CA GLY A 446 12.12 -3.42 -2.20
C GLY A 446 11.09 -4.54 -2.29
N ARG A 447 9.88 -4.32 -1.77
CA ARG A 447 8.82 -5.34 -1.70
C ARG A 447 7.43 -4.71 -1.60
N ALA A 448 6.41 -5.47 -1.97
CA ALA A 448 5.03 -5.14 -1.63
C ALA A 448 4.80 -5.28 -0.12
N VAL A 449 4.14 -4.28 0.48
CA VAL A 449 3.78 -4.25 1.89
C VAL A 449 2.30 -3.93 2.05
N VAL A 450 1.74 -4.29 3.19
CA VAL A 450 0.34 -4.04 3.54
C VAL A 450 0.22 -3.65 5.00
N THR A 451 -0.77 -2.84 5.34
CA THR A 451 -1.14 -2.58 6.74
C THR A 451 -1.98 -3.73 7.27
N GLU A 452 -1.61 -4.27 8.43
CA GLU A 452 -2.31 -5.34 9.11
C GLU A 452 -2.96 -4.80 10.39
N THR A 453 -4.27 -5.01 10.48
CA THR A 453 -5.07 -4.81 11.70
C THR A 453 -5.38 -6.17 12.29
N VAL A 454 -5.06 -6.35 13.57
CA VAL A 454 -5.34 -7.57 14.33
C VAL A 454 -6.35 -7.28 15.41
N THR A 455 -7.49 -7.96 15.36
CA THR A 455 -8.56 -7.84 16.35
C THR A 455 -8.70 -9.12 17.18
N LEU A 456 -8.97 -8.96 18.47
CA LEU A 456 -9.27 -10.07 19.39
C LEU A 456 -10.62 -9.79 20.04
N TYR A 457 -11.63 -10.59 19.71
CA TYR A 457 -13.01 -10.43 20.18
C TYR A 457 -13.59 -9.01 20.02
N GLY A 458 -13.27 -8.35 18.90
CA GLY A 458 -13.72 -6.99 18.58
C GLY A 458 -12.79 -5.88 19.05
N LEU A 459 -11.78 -6.19 19.88
CA LEU A 459 -10.81 -5.20 20.32
C LEU A 459 -9.63 -5.10 19.34
N PRO A 460 -9.22 -3.89 18.91
CA PRO A 460 -8.05 -3.71 18.05
C PRO A 460 -6.77 -3.86 18.88
N ILE A 461 -6.15 -5.04 18.82
CA ILE A 461 -4.89 -5.34 19.50
C ILE A 461 -3.72 -4.72 18.75
N VAL A 462 -3.79 -4.74 17.42
CA VAL A 462 -2.85 -4.09 16.51
C VAL A 462 -3.67 -3.35 15.48
N SER A 463 -3.42 -2.05 15.28
CA SER A 463 -4.20 -1.25 14.33
C SER A 463 -3.53 -1.17 12.96
N ASP A 464 -2.25 -0.81 12.90
CA ASP A 464 -1.58 -0.42 11.65
C ASP A 464 -0.16 -1.01 11.52
N ARG A 465 -0.01 -2.31 11.76
CA ARG A 465 1.30 -2.96 11.61
C ARG A 465 1.62 -3.16 10.14
N VAL A 466 2.67 -2.54 9.64
CA VAL A 466 3.14 -2.80 8.28
C VAL A 466 3.85 -4.16 8.23
N ILE A 467 3.37 -5.04 7.36
CA ILE A 467 3.99 -6.33 7.08
C ILE A 467 4.30 -6.47 5.58
N GLY A 468 5.23 -7.35 5.23
CA GLY A 468 5.42 -7.74 3.83
C GLY A 468 4.20 -8.51 3.32
N TYR A 469 3.73 -8.14 2.13
CA TYR A 469 2.54 -8.75 1.52
C TYR A 469 2.76 -10.22 1.15
N ASP A 470 4.03 -10.63 1.01
CA ASP A 470 4.46 -12.01 0.81
C ASP A 470 3.96 -12.98 1.90
N ARG A 471 3.67 -12.48 3.10
CA ARG A 471 3.10 -13.25 4.22
C ARG A 471 1.60 -13.50 4.09
N VAL A 472 0.92 -12.73 3.25
CA VAL A 472 -0.52 -12.80 3.00
C VAL A 472 -0.78 -13.59 1.72
N ASN A 473 -0.16 -13.15 0.61
CA ASN A 473 -0.25 -13.80 -0.69
C ASN A 473 1.11 -13.71 -1.40
N THR A 474 1.83 -14.83 -1.45
CA THR A 474 3.16 -14.89 -2.04
C THR A 474 3.14 -14.68 -3.56
N ALA A 475 2.14 -15.23 -4.26
CA ALA A 475 2.06 -15.13 -5.73
C ALA A 475 1.79 -13.70 -6.18
N GLU A 476 0.82 -13.02 -5.55
CA GLU A 476 0.51 -11.63 -5.88
C GLU A 476 1.60 -10.67 -5.40
N ALA A 477 2.27 -10.95 -4.28
CA ALA A 477 3.46 -10.18 -3.88
C ALA A 477 4.62 -10.29 -4.89
N ARG A 478 4.77 -11.45 -5.54
CA ARG A 478 5.72 -11.65 -6.64
C ARG A 478 5.33 -10.87 -7.88
N ALA A 479 4.05 -10.90 -8.27
CA ALA A 479 3.56 -10.09 -9.39
C ALA A 479 3.85 -8.59 -9.15
N TRP A 480 3.51 -8.08 -7.96
CA TRP A 480 3.86 -6.71 -7.57
C TRP A 480 5.36 -6.41 -7.63
N PHE A 481 6.21 -7.36 -7.22
CA PHE A 481 7.65 -7.21 -7.33
C PHE A 481 8.10 -7.09 -8.78
N ILE A 482 7.61 -7.95 -9.68
CA ILE A 482 7.94 -7.90 -11.10
C ILE A 482 7.50 -6.56 -11.70
N THR A 483 6.23 -6.20 -11.55
CA THR A 483 5.69 -4.96 -12.11
C THR A 483 6.45 -3.73 -11.58
N LYS A 484 6.57 -3.58 -10.25
CA LYS A 484 7.16 -2.36 -9.68
C LYS A 484 8.68 -2.31 -9.82
N ALA A 485 9.39 -3.40 -9.55
CA ALA A 485 10.84 -3.38 -9.52
C ALA A 485 11.49 -3.62 -10.89
N LEU A 486 10.91 -4.48 -11.74
CA LEU A 486 11.53 -4.91 -13.00
C LEU A 486 10.94 -4.21 -14.22
N VAL A 487 9.61 -4.00 -14.26
CA VAL A 487 8.93 -3.33 -15.38
C VAL A 487 9.00 -1.81 -15.22
N GLU A 488 8.45 -1.26 -14.13
CA GLU A 488 8.41 0.19 -13.88
C GLU A 488 9.74 0.76 -13.37
N GLY A 489 10.66 -0.10 -12.89
CA GLY A 489 11.99 0.32 -12.44
C GLY A 489 12.03 1.02 -11.06
N GLU A 490 10.97 0.91 -10.26
CA GLU A 490 10.89 1.45 -8.88
C GLU A 490 11.69 0.59 -7.88
N ALA A 491 12.99 0.45 -8.10
CA ALA A 491 13.88 -0.35 -7.29
C ALA A 491 14.14 0.24 -5.89
N ALA A 492 14.76 -0.58 -5.02
CA ALA A 492 14.91 -0.21 -3.61
C ALA A 492 15.87 0.94 -3.30
N ASN A 493 16.78 1.20 -4.23
CA ASN A 493 17.62 2.38 -4.31
C ASN A 493 18.28 2.37 -5.70
N GLU A 494 18.75 3.54 -6.15
CA GLU A 494 19.50 3.69 -7.42
C GLU A 494 20.68 2.70 -7.53
N GLY A 495 21.29 2.36 -6.38
CA GLY A 495 22.38 1.40 -6.29
C GLY A 495 21.99 -0.06 -6.57
N TRP A 496 20.73 -0.46 -6.46
CA TRP A 496 20.27 -1.82 -6.80
C TRP A 496 20.16 -1.96 -8.32
N SER A 497 19.58 -0.97 -9.00
CA SER A 497 19.49 -0.95 -10.46
C SER A 497 20.88 -0.95 -11.10
N ALA A 498 21.80 -0.12 -10.58
CA ALA A 498 23.18 -0.04 -11.08
C ALA A 498 23.99 -1.36 -10.96
N ARG A 499 23.65 -2.24 -10.02
CA ARG A 499 24.33 -3.55 -9.86
C ARG A 499 23.85 -4.59 -10.85
N ASN A 500 22.63 -4.44 -11.36
CA ASN A 500 21.96 -5.40 -12.23
C ASN A 500 22.09 -4.91 -13.68
N LYS A 501 23.17 -5.31 -14.35
CA LYS A 501 23.53 -4.85 -15.71
C LYS A 501 22.41 -5.02 -16.75
N PHE A 502 21.61 -6.08 -16.65
CA PHE A 502 20.48 -6.32 -17.55
C PHE A 502 19.44 -5.19 -17.52
N ILE A 503 19.28 -4.47 -16.40
CA ILE A 503 18.32 -3.36 -16.29
C ILE A 503 18.72 -2.21 -17.21
N ALA A 504 20.01 -1.85 -17.22
CA ALA A 504 20.53 -0.83 -18.12
C ALA A 504 20.45 -1.28 -19.59
N HIS A 505 20.81 -2.53 -19.86
CA HIS A 505 20.72 -3.11 -21.20
C HIS A 505 19.26 -3.12 -21.73
N ASN A 506 18.31 -3.59 -20.94
CA ASN A 506 16.90 -3.65 -21.32
C ASN A 506 16.32 -2.25 -21.53
N ALA A 507 16.71 -1.26 -20.72
CA ALA A 507 16.31 0.13 -20.94
C ALA A 507 16.82 0.67 -22.28
N GLU A 508 18.07 0.39 -22.65
CA GLU A 508 18.62 0.76 -23.98
C GLU A 508 17.88 0.08 -25.13
N VAL A 509 17.55 -1.21 -24.98
CA VAL A 509 16.77 -1.98 -25.98
C VAL A 509 15.36 -1.41 -26.13
N LEU A 510 14.67 -1.11 -25.02
CA LEU A 510 13.33 -0.50 -25.06
C LEU A 510 13.34 0.88 -25.69
N GLU A 511 14.33 1.73 -25.38
CA GLU A 511 14.50 3.03 -26.05
C GLU A 511 14.79 2.89 -27.55
N ARG A 512 15.53 1.86 -27.95
CA ARG A 512 15.75 1.55 -29.36
C ARG A 512 14.46 1.12 -30.05
N ILE A 513 13.68 0.24 -29.43
CA ILE A 513 12.35 -0.18 -29.92
C ILE A 513 11.41 1.02 -30.02
N ARG A 514 11.37 1.92 -29.02
CA ARG A 514 10.56 3.15 -29.05
C ARG A 514 10.94 4.06 -30.21
N ARG A 515 12.25 4.25 -30.46
CA ARG A 515 12.74 5.00 -31.63
C ARG A 515 12.30 4.37 -32.96
N MET A 516 12.37 3.04 -33.07
CA MET A 516 11.90 2.32 -34.26
C MET A 516 10.38 2.47 -34.44
N ALA A 517 9.60 2.28 -33.39
CA ALA A 517 8.14 2.43 -33.41
C ALA A 517 7.72 3.84 -33.87
N ALA A 518 8.43 4.88 -33.39
CA ALA A 518 8.23 6.26 -33.83
C ALA A 518 8.55 6.47 -35.32
N ARG A 519 9.64 5.88 -35.85
CA ARG A 519 10.00 5.93 -37.29
C ARG A 519 8.95 5.26 -38.18
N ALA A 520 8.44 4.10 -37.78
CA ALA A 520 7.42 3.36 -38.54
C ALA A 520 5.98 3.81 -38.28
N ARG A 521 5.76 4.91 -37.53
CA ARG A 521 4.43 5.40 -37.15
C ARG A 521 3.55 4.29 -36.52
N ARG A 522 4.16 3.33 -35.80
CA ARG A 522 3.46 2.24 -35.09
C ARG A 522 3.36 2.57 -33.61
N VAL A 523 2.17 2.39 -33.03
CA VAL A 523 1.97 2.48 -31.58
C VAL A 523 2.47 1.18 -30.95
N GLU A 524 3.50 1.30 -30.10
CA GLU A 524 3.99 0.32 -29.11
C GLU A 524 4.20 -1.14 -29.58
N ILE A 525 5.46 -1.52 -29.82
CA ILE A 525 5.86 -2.89 -30.14
C ILE A 525 6.00 -3.76 -28.87
N VAL A 526 6.19 -3.14 -27.70
CA VAL A 526 6.36 -3.80 -26.39
C VAL A 526 5.62 -2.97 -25.34
N ASP A 527 4.67 -3.60 -24.63
CA ASP A 527 3.93 -3.00 -23.52
C ASP A 527 4.36 -3.59 -22.15
N ASP A 528 3.80 -3.04 -21.07
CA ASP A 528 4.09 -3.48 -19.70
C ASP A 528 3.61 -4.92 -19.42
N GLU A 529 2.59 -5.39 -20.14
CA GLU A 529 2.05 -6.75 -20.01
C GLU A 529 3.03 -7.78 -20.61
N MET A 530 3.55 -7.52 -21.80
CA MET A 530 4.60 -8.34 -22.42
C MET A 530 5.89 -8.36 -21.57
N LEU A 531 6.28 -7.22 -20.98
CA LEU A 531 7.42 -7.16 -20.06
C LEU A 531 7.16 -7.95 -18.78
N PHE A 532 5.95 -7.86 -18.24
CA PHE A 532 5.56 -8.65 -17.09
C PHE A 532 5.66 -10.15 -17.40
N GLU A 533 5.06 -10.64 -18.48
CA GLU A 533 5.12 -12.05 -18.89
C GLU A 533 6.57 -12.52 -19.11
N PHE A 534 7.40 -11.71 -19.77
CA PHE A 534 8.82 -12.02 -19.97
C PHE A 534 9.55 -12.32 -18.66
N PHE A 535 9.33 -11.49 -17.64
CA PHE A 535 9.92 -11.68 -16.31
C PHE A 535 9.20 -12.77 -15.51
N ASP A 536 7.88 -12.91 -15.64
CA ASP A 536 7.07 -13.91 -14.95
C ASP A 536 7.49 -15.33 -15.32
N ASP A 537 7.78 -15.59 -16.58
CA ASP A 537 8.25 -16.89 -17.08
C ASP A 537 9.66 -17.27 -16.60
N ARG A 538 10.45 -16.28 -16.18
CA ARG A 538 11.90 -16.45 -15.93
C ARG A 538 12.27 -16.35 -14.46
N VAL A 539 11.67 -15.41 -13.74
CA VAL A 539 12.00 -15.12 -12.34
C VAL A 539 11.43 -16.23 -11.44
N GLY A 540 12.20 -16.72 -10.47
CA GLY A 540 11.75 -17.81 -9.58
C GLY A 540 10.48 -17.49 -8.78
N ASP A 541 9.68 -18.51 -8.48
CA ASP A 541 8.37 -18.39 -7.79
C ASP A 541 8.44 -17.78 -6.37
N ASP A 542 9.59 -17.88 -5.70
CA ASP A 542 9.82 -17.36 -4.35
C ASP A 542 10.36 -15.91 -4.33
N VAL A 543 10.53 -15.29 -5.50
CA VAL A 543 11.09 -13.95 -5.65
C VAL A 543 10.02 -12.87 -5.45
N THR A 544 9.84 -12.45 -4.21
CA THR A 544 8.85 -11.41 -3.82
C THR A 544 9.47 -10.09 -3.38
N SER A 545 10.80 -9.99 -3.41
CA SER A 545 11.53 -8.79 -2.97
C SER A 545 12.91 -8.70 -3.62
N THR A 546 13.53 -7.52 -3.59
CA THR A 546 14.91 -7.32 -4.08
C THR A 546 15.91 -8.25 -3.39
N ARG A 547 15.73 -8.55 -2.10
CA ARG A 547 16.58 -9.50 -1.36
C ARG A 547 16.40 -10.94 -1.84
N HIS A 548 15.19 -11.35 -2.19
CA HIS A 548 14.93 -12.66 -2.78
C HIS A 548 15.51 -12.74 -4.19
N PHE A 549 15.31 -11.68 -4.98
CA PHE A 549 15.88 -11.55 -6.32
C PHE A 549 17.40 -11.64 -6.31
N ASP A 550 18.09 -10.87 -5.45
CA ASP A 550 19.56 -10.89 -5.38
C ASP A 550 20.10 -12.29 -5.05
N ARG A 551 19.40 -13.05 -4.20
CA ARG A 551 19.79 -14.41 -3.85
C ARG A 551 19.62 -15.35 -5.06
N TRP A 552 18.46 -15.31 -5.70
CA TRP A 552 18.13 -16.12 -6.87
C TRP A 552 19.02 -15.77 -8.07
N TRP A 553 19.14 -14.48 -8.39
CA TRP A 553 19.91 -13.98 -9.53
C TRP A 553 21.40 -14.26 -9.40
N LYS A 554 21.96 -14.24 -8.18
CA LYS A 554 23.36 -14.60 -7.94
C LYS A 554 23.69 -16.04 -8.35
N SER A 555 22.75 -16.98 -8.18
CA SER A 555 22.92 -18.35 -8.68
C SER A 555 22.69 -18.41 -10.19
N THR A 556 21.55 -17.91 -10.69
CA THR A 556 21.14 -18.04 -12.10
C THR A 556 22.12 -17.36 -13.05
N ARG A 557 22.58 -16.14 -12.71
CA ARG A 557 23.52 -15.37 -13.54
C ARG A 557 24.88 -16.05 -13.74
N ARG A 558 25.28 -16.98 -12.87
CA ARG A 558 26.54 -17.71 -13.04
C ARG A 558 26.48 -18.69 -14.20
N GLU A 559 25.29 -19.26 -14.43
CA GLU A 559 25.06 -20.24 -15.49
C GLU A 559 24.57 -19.53 -16.76
N GLN A 560 23.71 -18.52 -16.61
CA GLN A 560 23.07 -17.82 -17.71
C GLN A 560 23.11 -16.30 -17.48
N PRO A 561 24.21 -15.62 -17.88
CA PRO A 561 24.41 -14.19 -17.57
C PRO A 561 23.43 -13.25 -18.29
N HIS A 562 22.91 -13.66 -19.45
CA HIS A 562 21.99 -12.89 -20.31
C HIS A 562 20.53 -13.36 -20.20
N PHE A 563 20.20 -14.15 -19.17
CA PHE A 563 18.88 -14.78 -19.05
C PHE A 563 17.72 -13.78 -18.95
N LEU A 564 18.00 -12.57 -18.44
CA LEU A 564 17.04 -11.48 -18.28
C LEU A 564 17.24 -10.35 -19.29
N ASP A 565 18.15 -10.52 -20.26
CA ASP A 565 18.40 -9.52 -21.29
C ASP A 565 17.32 -9.62 -22.38
N LEU A 566 16.74 -8.49 -22.78
CA LEU A 566 15.79 -8.43 -23.89
C LEU A 566 16.55 -8.60 -25.22
N ASP A 567 16.32 -9.70 -25.92
CA ASP A 567 16.90 -9.92 -27.24
C ASP A 567 15.98 -9.36 -28.32
N THR A 568 16.51 -8.43 -29.12
CA THR A 568 15.84 -7.90 -30.30
C THR A 568 16.53 -8.55 -31.47
N GLN A 569 15.83 -9.42 -32.22
CA GLN A 569 16.39 -10.07 -33.41
C GLN A 569 17.12 -9.03 -34.28
N ALA A 570 18.45 -9.12 -34.34
CA ALA A 570 19.30 -8.15 -35.04
C ALA A 570 18.91 -8.03 -36.53
N ASP A 571 18.45 -9.13 -37.14
CA ASP A 571 18.00 -9.18 -38.54
C ASP A 571 16.76 -8.32 -38.83
N LEU A 572 15.89 -8.07 -37.83
CA LEU A 572 14.75 -7.16 -37.98
C LEU A 572 15.19 -5.70 -37.87
N LEU A 573 16.28 -5.41 -37.15
CA LEU A 573 16.83 -4.06 -37.03
C LEU A 573 17.56 -3.63 -38.31
N ASP A 574 18.37 -4.51 -38.89
CA ASP A 574 19.18 -4.14 -40.06
C ASP A 574 18.31 -3.83 -41.28
N ARG A 575 17.27 -4.66 -41.56
CA ARG A 575 16.29 -4.35 -42.63
C ARG A 575 15.49 -3.07 -42.36
N PHE A 576 15.18 -2.79 -41.09
CA PHE A 576 14.45 -1.59 -40.72
C PHE A 576 15.28 -0.31 -40.91
N LEU A 577 16.60 -0.39 -40.69
CA LEU A 577 17.51 0.74 -40.92
C LEU A 577 17.67 1.04 -42.42
N ASP A 578 17.62 0.02 -43.28
CA ASP A 578 17.61 0.21 -44.74
C ASP A 578 16.33 0.90 -45.22
N ASP A 579 15.17 0.56 -44.63
CA ASP A 579 13.88 1.16 -44.97
C ASP A 579 13.73 2.60 -44.43
N TYR A 580 14.36 2.91 -43.30
CA TYR A 580 14.30 4.21 -42.61
C TYR A 580 15.70 4.78 -42.34
N PRO A 581 16.41 5.23 -43.39
CA PRO A 581 17.80 5.67 -43.28
C PRO A 581 17.94 6.97 -42.48
N ASP A 582 19.09 7.18 -41.84
CA ASP A 582 19.41 8.44 -41.15
C ASP A 582 19.93 9.53 -42.11
N ILE A 583 20.33 9.14 -43.33
CA ILE A 583 20.95 9.98 -44.34
C ILE A 583 20.29 9.72 -45.69
N LEU A 584 19.88 10.78 -46.38
CA LEU A 584 19.50 10.75 -47.78
C LEU A 584 20.71 11.14 -48.64
N ARG A 585 21.11 10.28 -49.58
CA ARG A 585 22.20 10.57 -50.52
C ARG A 585 21.64 11.08 -51.84
N GLN A 586 22.13 12.22 -52.30
CA GLN A 586 21.76 12.78 -53.59
C GLN A 586 23.02 13.01 -54.44
N ARG A 587 22.92 12.74 -55.75
CA ARG A 587 23.98 13.10 -56.70
C ARG A 587 23.85 14.55 -57.13
N HIS A 588 24.98 15.24 -57.24
CA HIS A 588 25.09 16.56 -57.86
C HIS A 588 26.32 16.63 -58.80
N ASP A 589 26.46 17.74 -59.52
CA ASP A 589 27.52 17.99 -60.52
C ASP A 589 28.97 17.89 -59.99
N GLY A 590 29.17 17.72 -58.67
CA GLY A 590 30.48 17.55 -58.03
C GLY A 590 30.66 16.29 -57.17
N GLY A 591 29.67 15.40 -57.07
CA GLY A 591 29.74 14.20 -56.22
C GLY A 591 28.41 13.86 -55.53
N GLU A 592 28.45 13.00 -54.50
CA GLU A 592 27.28 12.71 -53.65
C GLU A 592 27.25 13.62 -52.42
N ILE A 593 26.08 14.21 -52.12
CA ILE A 593 25.79 14.95 -50.89
C ILE A 593 25.00 14.05 -49.93
N GLU A 594 25.45 14.00 -48.68
CA GLU A 594 24.76 13.31 -47.58
C GLU A 594 23.89 14.31 -46.80
N LEU A 595 22.58 14.08 -46.80
CA LEU A 595 21.59 14.96 -46.18
C LEU A 595 20.97 14.27 -44.95
N PRO A 596 21.15 14.79 -43.73
CA PRO A 596 20.56 14.19 -42.53
C PRO A 596 19.03 14.20 -42.55
N LEU A 597 18.43 13.11 -42.06
CA LEU A 597 16.99 12.95 -41.93
C LEU A 597 16.52 12.98 -40.48
N THR A 598 15.30 13.47 -40.23
CA THR A 598 14.62 13.38 -38.94
C THR A 598 13.19 12.92 -39.13
N TYR A 599 12.75 11.98 -38.28
CA TYR A 599 11.42 11.38 -38.32
C TYR A 599 10.60 11.87 -37.14
N ARG A 600 9.38 12.34 -37.40
CA ARG A 600 8.44 12.77 -36.37
C ARG A 600 7.08 12.14 -36.59
N TYR A 601 6.54 11.53 -35.53
CA TYR A 601 5.14 11.07 -35.48
C TYR A 601 4.35 12.00 -34.56
N ALA A 602 3.75 13.03 -35.15
CA ALA A 602 2.93 14.01 -34.44
C ALA A 602 1.74 14.43 -35.33
N PRO A 603 0.71 13.57 -35.45
CA PRO A 603 -0.40 13.80 -36.36
C PRO A 603 -1.03 15.19 -36.20
N GLY A 604 -0.99 16.00 -37.27
CA GLY A 604 -1.56 17.36 -37.30
C GLY A 604 -0.64 18.48 -36.80
N GLU A 605 0.60 18.18 -36.39
CA GLU A 605 1.60 19.20 -36.05
C GLU A 605 2.50 19.55 -37.25
N PRO A 606 3.10 20.76 -37.29
CA PRO A 606 4.08 21.11 -38.32
C PRO A 606 5.28 20.14 -38.32
N LEU A 607 5.78 19.80 -39.50
CA LEU A 607 6.87 18.84 -39.70
C LEU A 607 6.55 17.39 -39.25
N ASP A 608 5.27 17.00 -39.19
CA ASP A 608 4.90 15.58 -39.11
C ASP A 608 5.37 14.84 -40.37
N GLY A 609 5.97 13.66 -40.19
CA GLY A 609 6.59 12.90 -41.27
C GLY A 609 8.13 12.98 -41.27
N VAL A 610 8.72 13.01 -42.46
CA VAL A 610 10.18 13.00 -42.65
C VAL A 610 10.67 14.41 -43.00
N THR A 611 11.72 14.86 -42.32
CA THR A 611 12.38 16.15 -42.57
C THR A 611 13.82 15.94 -43.02
N VAL A 612 14.21 16.57 -44.12
CA VAL A 612 15.59 16.66 -44.62
C VAL A 612 16.22 17.97 -44.15
N HIS A 613 17.43 17.88 -43.61
CA HIS A 613 18.20 19.04 -43.19
C HIS A 613 19.27 19.39 -44.23
N LEU A 614 19.24 20.62 -44.73
CA LEU A 614 20.17 21.15 -45.72
C LEU A 614 20.97 22.32 -45.12
N PRO A 615 22.30 22.35 -45.27
CA PRO A 615 23.08 23.54 -44.92
C PRO A 615 22.90 24.64 -45.96
N LEU A 616 22.80 25.89 -45.51
CA LEU A 616 22.59 27.06 -46.38
C LEU A 616 23.68 27.20 -47.46
N ALA A 617 24.93 26.88 -47.15
CA ALA A 617 26.06 26.96 -48.08
C ALA A 617 25.96 25.94 -49.25
N GLY A 618 25.26 24.82 -49.05
CA GLY A 618 25.05 23.77 -50.06
C GLY A 618 23.73 23.92 -50.83
N LEU A 619 22.92 24.94 -50.54
CA LEU A 619 21.55 25.06 -51.05
C LEU A 619 21.45 25.06 -52.58
N ASN A 620 22.42 25.67 -53.27
CA ASN A 620 22.44 25.75 -54.73
C ASN A 620 23.06 24.53 -55.42
N GLN A 621 23.60 23.58 -54.65
CA GLN A 621 24.21 22.35 -55.17
C GLN A 621 23.23 21.17 -55.19
N VAL A 622 22.09 21.30 -54.51
CA VAL A 622 21.04 20.28 -54.41
C VAL A 622 19.99 20.53 -55.50
N THR A 623 19.53 19.48 -56.16
CA THR A 623 18.43 19.54 -57.13
C THR A 623 17.12 19.08 -56.51
N ASP A 624 15.97 19.36 -57.13
CA ASP A 624 14.68 18.88 -56.64
C ASP A 624 14.50 17.36 -56.86
N ALA A 625 15.35 16.74 -57.68
CA ALA A 625 15.25 15.34 -58.06
C ALA A 625 15.45 14.40 -56.84
N GLY A 626 14.45 13.56 -56.55
CA GLY A 626 14.54 12.54 -55.50
C GLY A 626 13.81 12.89 -54.20
N PHE A 627 13.49 14.16 -53.93
CA PHE A 627 12.70 14.53 -52.74
C PHE A 627 11.23 14.10 -52.81
N ASP A 628 10.72 13.82 -54.01
CA ASP A 628 9.39 13.30 -54.23
C ASP A 628 9.30 11.77 -54.08
N TRP A 629 10.43 11.06 -53.99
CA TRP A 629 10.48 9.59 -53.87
C TRP A 629 10.26 9.08 -52.45
N GLN A 630 10.42 9.94 -51.44
CA GLN A 630 10.36 9.61 -50.03
C GLN A 630 11.35 8.48 -49.63
N VAL A 631 11.50 8.23 -48.32
CA VAL A 631 12.29 7.10 -47.81
C VAL A 631 11.64 5.76 -48.18
N PRO A 632 12.42 4.67 -48.37
CA PRO A 632 11.88 3.37 -48.81
C PRO A 632 10.73 2.86 -47.93
N GLY A 633 10.83 3.01 -46.61
CA GLY A 633 9.82 2.57 -45.64
C GLY A 633 8.45 3.27 -45.75
N HIS A 634 8.36 4.41 -46.44
CA HIS A 634 7.11 5.11 -46.72
C HIS A 634 6.70 5.06 -48.21
N ARG A 635 7.52 4.44 -49.07
CA ARG A 635 7.32 4.42 -50.52
C ARG A 635 6.09 3.63 -50.95
N GLU A 636 5.82 2.49 -50.31
CA GLU A 636 4.61 1.71 -50.59
C GLU A 636 3.33 2.50 -50.28
N GLU A 637 3.32 3.25 -49.17
CA GLU A 637 2.18 4.07 -48.77
C GLU A 637 1.98 5.26 -49.71
N LEU A 638 3.07 5.92 -50.11
CA LEU A 638 3.08 6.99 -51.11
C LEU A 638 2.58 6.51 -52.48
N VAL A 639 3.12 5.39 -52.98
CA VAL A 639 2.71 4.76 -54.24
C VAL A 639 1.24 4.34 -54.17
N THR A 640 0.79 3.81 -53.04
CA THR A 640 -0.62 3.47 -52.82
C THR A 640 -1.52 4.70 -52.93
N ALA A 641 -1.13 5.83 -52.31
CA ALA A 641 -1.89 7.08 -52.38
C ALA A 641 -1.97 7.60 -53.84
N LEU A 642 -0.85 7.59 -54.57
CA LEU A 642 -0.78 8.01 -55.96
C LEU A 642 -1.57 7.08 -56.91
N ILE A 643 -1.44 5.77 -56.76
CA ILE A 643 -2.22 4.81 -57.57
C ILE A 643 -3.73 4.94 -57.26
N LYS A 644 -4.10 5.26 -56.01
CA LYS A 644 -5.50 5.54 -55.66
C LYS A 644 -5.99 6.86 -56.26
N SER A 645 -5.13 7.83 -56.53
CA SER A 645 -5.52 9.10 -57.17
C SER A 645 -5.78 8.97 -58.68
N LEU A 646 -5.33 7.88 -59.31
CA LEU A 646 -5.61 7.59 -60.71
C LEU A 646 -7.13 7.56 -61.04
N PRO A 647 -7.52 7.96 -62.27
CA PRO A 647 -8.87 7.85 -62.76
C PRO A 647 -9.44 6.43 -62.60
N LYS A 648 -10.72 6.33 -62.22
CA LYS A 648 -11.43 5.06 -61.94
C LYS A 648 -11.32 4.04 -63.09
N GLN A 649 -11.20 4.50 -64.33
CA GLN A 649 -11.05 3.66 -65.52
C GLN A 649 -9.68 2.97 -65.60
N ILE A 650 -8.61 3.66 -65.19
CA ILE A 650 -7.24 3.14 -65.16
C ILE A 650 -7.08 2.21 -63.94
N ARG A 651 -7.51 2.67 -62.75
CA ARG A 651 -7.38 1.90 -61.49
C ARG A 651 -8.09 0.54 -61.52
N ARG A 652 -9.16 0.38 -62.31
CA ARG A 652 -9.86 -0.91 -62.50
C ARG A 652 -9.03 -1.95 -63.25
N GLN A 653 -8.10 -1.52 -64.08
CA GLN A 653 -7.22 -2.39 -64.87
C GLN A 653 -6.01 -2.86 -64.06
N LEU A 654 -5.71 -2.18 -62.95
CA LEU A 654 -4.63 -2.50 -62.01
C LEU A 654 -5.07 -3.44 -60.88
N ILE A 655 -6.14 -4.23 -61.07
CA ILE A 655 -6.65 -5.17 -60.05
C ILE A 655 -6.05 -6.56 -60.35
N PRO A 656 -5.45 -7.26 -59.38
CA PRO A 656 -5.42 -6.99 -57.93
C PRO A 656 -4.49 -5.83 -57.53
N LEU A 657 -5.06 -4.84 -56.81
CA LEU A 657 -4.37 -3.58 -56.53
C LEU A 657 -3.18 -3.76 -55.57
N ALA A 658 -3.33 -4.60 -54.56
CA ALA A 658 -2.28 -4.86 -53.58
C ALA A 658 -1.05 -5.51 -54.22
N GLU A 659 -1.24 -6.56 -55.01
CA GLU A 659 -0.14 -7.24 -55.73
C GLU A 659 0.54 -6.30 -56.74
N THR A 660 -0.26 -5.49 -57.46
CA THR A 660 0.26 -4.50 -58.41
C THR A 660 1.09 -3.43 -57.70
N ILE A 661 0.65 -2.93 -56.55
CA ILE A 661 1.40 -1.96 -55.74
C ILE A 661 2.74 -2.57 -55.30
N THR A 662 2.74 -3.78 -54.74
CA THR A 662 3.97 -4.45 -54.28
C THR A 662 4.97 -4.61 -55.42
N SER A 663 4.55 -5.14 -56.57
CA SER A 663 5.44 -5.32 -57.73
C SER A 663 5.93 -3.99 -58.34
N VAL A 664 5.11 -2.93 -58.27
CA VAL A 664 5.53 -1.59 -58.70
C VAL A 664 6.57 -1.00 -57.74
N VAL A 665 6.41 -1.17 -56.44
CA VAL A 665 7.40 -0.73 -55.43
C VAL A 665 8.71 -1.50 -55.61
N GLU A 666 8.66 -2.82 -55.75
CA GLU A 666 9.85 -3.65 -56.03
C GLU A 666 10.59 -3.20 -57.30
N PHE A 667 9.84 -2.81 -58.34
CA PHE A 667 10.43 -2.26 -59.56
C PHE A 667 11.12 -0.90 -59.32
N LEU A 668 10.49 -0.03 -58.53
CA LEU A 668 11.03 1.29 -58.17
C LEU A 668 12.26 1.20 -57.25
N ASP A 669 12.31 0.19 -56.37
CA ASP A 669 13.43 -0.06 -55.45
C ASP A 669 14.61 -0.77 -56.12
N SER A 670 14.43 -1.23 -57.35
CA SER A 670 15.49 -1.90 -58.10
C SER A 670 16.60 -0.92 -58.53
N PRO A 671 17.88 -1.35 -58.60
CA PRO A 671 18.99 -0.49 -59.03
C PRO A 671 18.86 0.07 -60.46
N ALA A 672 17.94 -0.50 -61.26
CA ALA A 672 17.65 -0.06 -62.63
C ALA A 672 16.75 1.20 -62.68
N SER A 673 16.11 1.54 -61.57
CA SER A 673 15.26 2.72 -61.44
C SER A 673 16.08 3.85 -60.82
N SER A 674 16.45 4.86 -61.62
CA SER A 674 17.16 6.03 -61.10
C SER A 674 16.18 7.05 -60.50
N SER A 675 16.52 7.58 -59.31
CA SER A 675 15.86 8.73 -58.69
C SER A 675 16.18 10.07 -59.36
N ASP A 676 16.95 10.05 -60.47
CA ASP A 676 17.30 11.23 -61.27
C ASP A 676 16.11 11.78 -62.09
N ARG A 677 14.92 11.17 -61.97
CA ARG A 677 13.67 11.63 -62.62
C ARG A 677 12.53 11.75 -61.60
N PRO A 678 11.50 12.57 -61.88
CA PRO A 678 10.34 12.69 -61.01
C PRO A 678 9.66 11.33 -60.75
N LEU A 679 9.21 11.10 -59.51
CA LEU A 679 8.55 9.89 -59.07
C LEU A 679 7.34 9.56 -59.96
N THR A 680 6.55 10.55 -60.38
CA THR A 680 5.36 10.31 -61.22
C THR A 680 5.71 9.76 -62.60
N GLU A 681 6.86 10.12 -63.16
CA GLU A 681 7.37 9.55 -64.42
C GLU A 681 7.90 8.13 -64.22
N ALA A 682 8.67 7.92 -63.14
CA ALA A 682 9.16 6.60 -62.80
C ALA A 682 8.01 5.62 -62.47
N LEU A 683 7.00 6.10 -61.75
CA LEU A 683 5.80 5.36 -61.40
C LEU A 683 4.96 5.04 -62.63
N ALA A 684 4.78 5.98 -63.56
CA ALA A 684 4.11 5.72 -64.84
C ALA A 684 4.81 4.60 -65.63
N ALA A 685 6.14 4.64 -65.69
CA ALA A 685 6.94 3.61 -66.34
C ALA A 685 6.84 2.26 -65.61
N ALA A 686 6.91 2.26 -64.28
CA ALA A 686 6.81 1.06 -63.45
C ALA A 686 5.43 0.40 -63.57
N VAL A 687 4.35 1.18 -63.49
CA VAL A 687 2.99 0.69 -63.69
C VAL A 687 2.82 0.11 -65.09
N THR A 688 3.32 0.78 -66.13
CA THR A 688 3.24 0.28 -67.50
C THR A 688 4.03 -1.02 -67.67
N ALA A 689 5.21 -1.13 -67.06
CA ALA A 689 6.05 -2.33 -67.14
C ALA A 689 5.49 -3.53 -66.37
N VAL A 690 4.85 -3.30 -65.21
CA VAL A 690 4.30 -4.36 -64.35
C VAL A 690 2.92 -4.82 -64.81
N SER A 691 2.10 -3.92 -65.35
CA SER A 691 0.68 -4.19 -65.63
C SER A 691 0.27 -4.11 -67.11
N ASP A 692 1.19 -3.77 -68.02
CA ASP A 692 0.92 -3.50 -69.45
C ASP A 692 -0.12 -2.37 -69.71
N VAL A 693 -0.52 -1.62 -68.66
CA VAL A 693 -1.43 -0.48 -68.77
C VAL A 693 -0.63 0.79 -68.99
N ALA A 694 -0.79 1.41 -70.16
CA ALA A 694 -0.15 2.69 -70.46
C ALA A 694 -0.72 3.82 -69.56
N VAL A 695 0.12 4.32 -68.66
CA VAL A 695 -0.19 5.44 -67.77
C VAL A 695 0.76 6.61 -68.06
N SER A 696 0.25 7.83 -68.08
CA SER A 696 1.06 9.05 -68.20
C SER A 696 1.32 9.65 -66.82
N ALA A 697 2.50 10.26 -66.61
CA ALA A 697 2.88 10.94 -65.37
C ALA A 697 1.82 11.97 -64.90
N HIS A 698 1.17 12.68 -65.82
CA HIS A 698 0.11 13.66 -65.51
C HIS A 698 -1.21 13.04 -65.03
N SER A 699 -1.32 11.71 -65.02
CA SER A 699 -2.53 11.02 -64.54
C SER A 699 -2.57 10.89 -63.01
N PHE A 700 -1.41 11.07 -62.35
CA PHE A 700 -1.31 11.05 -60.90
C PHE A 700 -1.59 12.43 -60.32
N ASP A 701 -2.44 12.48 -59.30
CA ASP A 701 -2.72 13.70 -58.55
C ASP A 701 -1.98 13.66 -57.21
N SER A 702 -0.93 14.48 -57.10
CA SER A 702 -0.10 14.61 -55.89
C SER A 702 -0.80 15.38 -54.76
N SER A 703 -1.87 16.14 -55.04
CA SER A 703 -2.60 16.91 -54.01
C SER A 703 -3.40 16.03 -53.03
N VAL A 704 -3.60 14.76 -53.39
CA VAL A 704 -4.32 13.76 -52.59
C VAL A 704 -3.38 13.03 -51.63
N VAL A 705 -2.07 13.21 -51.77
CA VAL A 705 -1.07 12.61 -50.88
C VAL A 705 -1.16 13.28 -49.50
N PRO A 706 -1.33 12.50 -48.42
CA PRO A 706 -1.28 13.04 -47.06
C PRO A 706 0.00 13.83 -46.77
N ASP A 707 -0.12 14.94 -46.04
CA ASP A 707 0.99 15.85 -45.74
C ASP A 707 2.22 15.14 -45.12
N TYR A 708 2.01 14.13 -44.28
CA TYR A 708 3.11 13.38 -43.63
C TYR A 708 3.93 12.49 -44.58
N LEU A 709 3.43 12.24 -45.80
CA LEU A 709 4.16 11.52 -46.85
C LEU A 709 4.96 12.47 -47.76
N THR A 710 4.88 13.77 -47.52
CA THR A 710 5.70 14.78 -48.20
C THR A 710 6.97 15.04 -47.37
N LEU A 711 8.14 15.03 -48.02
CA LEU A 711 9.40 15.40 -47.35
C LEU A 711 9.41 16.89 -47.04
N HIS A 712 9.66 17.24 -45.78
CA HIS A 712 9.91 18.62 -45.38
C HIS A 712 11.39 18.95 -45.53
N ILE A 713 11.71 20.15 -45.99
CA ILE A 713 13.07 20.64 -46.18
C ILE A 713 13.30 21.75 -45.17
N VAL A 714 14.33 21.59 -44.34
CA VAL A 714 14.79 22.60 -43.38
C VAL A 714 16.19 23.04 -43.77
N VAL A 715 16.35 24.34 -44.06
CA VAL A 715 17.64 24.94 -44.39
C VAL A 715 18.18 25.69 -43.18
N SER A 716 19.40 25.38 -42.75
CA SER A 716 20.03 25.95 -41.56
C SER A 716 21.43 26.50 -41.84
N ASP A 717 21.85 27.49 -41.04
CA ASP A 717 23.24 27.98 -41.00
C ASP A 717 24.16 27.02 -40.21
N ASP A 718 25.46 27.27 -40.24
CA ASP A 718 26.49 26.48 -39.53
C ASP A 718 26.26 26.43 -38.00
N ASP A 719 25.64 27.47 -37.42
CA ASP A 719 25.28 27.52 -35.99
C ASP A 719 23.98 26.76 -35.66
N GLY A 720 23.38 26.07 -36.64
CA GLY A 720 22.11 25.34 -36.50
C GLY A 720 20.86 26.23 -36.48
N THR A 721 21.00 27.51 -36.85
CA THR A 721 19.85 28.44 -36.94
C THR A 721 19.08 28.20 -38.23
N VAL A 722 17.79 27.89 -38.11
CA VAL A 722 16.90 27.65 -39.27
C VAL A 722 16.65 28.95 -40.03
N ARG A 723 16.91 28.93 -41.35
CA ARG A 723 16.71 30.05 -42.27
C ARG A 723 15.53 29.85 -43.21
N GLY A 724 15.18 28.61 -43.53
CA GLY A 724 14.04 28.29 -44.38
C GLY A 724 13.42 26.95 -44.03
N VAL A 725 12.10 26.84 -44.18
CA VAL A 725 11.34 25.61 -44.01
C VAL A 725 10.27 25.55 -45.11
N GLY A 726 10.15 24.43 -45.80
CA GLY A 726 9.13 24.22 -46.82
C GLY A 726 9.22 22.84 -47.46
N THR A 727 8.39 22.56 -48.45
CA THR A 727 8.36 21.29 -49.19
C THR A 727 8.81 21.43 -50.65
N ASP A 728 9.01 22.67 -51.11
CA ASP A 728 9.42 23.02 -52.47
C ASP A 728 10.79 23.71 -52.40
N LEU A 729 11.82 23.06 -52.95
CA LEU A 729 13.19 23.51 -52.86
C LEU A 729 13.45 24.74 -53.74
N GLU A 730 12.81 24.87 -54.90
CA GLU A 730 12.94 26.04 -55.77
C GLU A 730 12.35 27.30 -55.12
N VAL A 731 11.23 27.17 -54.41
CA VAL A 731 10.67 28.28 -53.61
C VAL A 731 11.63 28.69 -52.50
N ILE A 732 12.25 27.73 -51.81
CA ILE A 732 13.22 27.99 -50.74
C ILE A 732 14.48 28.66 -51.32
N LYS A 733 15.04 28.16 -52.42
CA LYS A 733 16.19 28.75 -53.14
C LYS A 733 15.92 30.20 -53.54
N ALA A 734 14.76 30.47 -54.12
CA ALA A 734 14.37 31.82 -54.53
C ALA A 734 14.31 32.78 -53.33
N SER A 735 13.79 32.31 -52.19
CA SER A 735 13.68 33.12 -50.97
C SER A 735 15.01 33.38 -50.26
N LEU A 736 15.99 32.46 -50.40
CA LEU A 736 17.27 32.49 -49.67
C LEU A 736 18.48 32.82 -50.56
N ALA A 737 18.27 33.18 -51.84
CA ALA A 737 19.36 33.44 -52.80
C ALA A 737 20.42 34.45 -52.31
N GLY A 738 19.98 35.52 -51.61
CA GLY A 738 20.89 36.52 -51.03
C GLY A 738 21.75 35.95 -49.90
N SER A 739 21.12 35.26 -48.93
CA SER A 739 21.79 34.68 -47.77
C SER A 739 22.69 33.49 -48.15
N ALA A 740 22.30 32.69 -49.13
CA ALA A 740 23.12 31.61 -49.68
C ALA A 740 24.41 32.16 -50.31
N ARG A 741 24.33 33.27 -51.05
CA ARG A 741 25.52 33.94 -51.62
C ARG A 741 26.46 34.44 -50.53
N GLU A 742 25.93 35.07 -49.48
CA GLU A 742 26.73 35.57 -48.35
C GLU A 742 27.41 34.42 -47.59
N SER A 743 26.70 33.31 -47.39
CA SER A 743 27.25 32.10 -46.76
C SER A 743 28.39 31.49 -47.58
N VAL A 744 28.22 31.35 -48.90
CA VAL A 744 29.27 30.86 -49.82
C VAL A 744 30.46 31.82 -49.90
N ALA A 745 30.22 33.14 -49.95
CA ALA A 745 31.29 34.13 -49.97
C ALA A 745 32.10 34.15 -48.67
N SER A 746 31.47 33.97 -47.52
CA SER A 746 32.17 33.86 -46.23
C SER A 746 32.96 32.55 -46.08
N ALA A 747 32.60 31.50 -46.83
CA ALA A 747 33.26 30.20 -46.78
C ALA A 747 34.42 30.05 -47.80
N ALA A 748 34.50 30.96 -48.77
CA ALA A 748 35.54 30.96 -49.79
C ALA A 748 36.81 31.67 -49.31
N PRO A 749 38.02 31.12 -49.55
CA PRO A 749 39.30 31.73 -49.19
C PRO A 749 39.70 32.86 -50.17
N ILE A 750 38.77 33.74 -50.54
CA ILE A 750 38.98 34.89 -51.43
C ILE A 750 38.42 36.15 -50.78
N ASP A 751 39.29 37.14 -50.61
CA ASP A 751 38.89 38.45 -50.13
C ASP A 751 38.20 39.25 -51.24
N GLU A 752 36.89 39.47 -51.11
CA GLU A 752 36.15 40.33 -52.03
C GLU A 752 36.70 41.77 -52.00
N ARG A 753 37.16 42.28 -53.15
CA ARG A 753 37.78 43.61 -53.27
C ARG A 753 36.95 44.52 -54.17
N ARG A 754 36.76 45.78 -53.78
CA ARG A 754 36.04 46.81 -54.57
C ARG A 754 37.00 47.88 -55.07
N GLY A 755 36.61 48.64 -56.09
CA GLY A 755 37.35 49.82 -56.53
C GLY A 755 38.53 49.51 -57.46
N ILE A 756 38.49 48.37 -58.15
CA ILE A 756 39.58 47.91 -59.02
C ILE A 756 39.48 48.64 -60.35
N THR A 757 40.54 49.36 -60.74
CA THR A 757 40.60 50.14 -61.98
C THR A 757 41.65 49.64 -62.97
N THR A 758 42.55 48.76 -62.52
CA THR A 758 43.60 48.09 -63.29
C THR A 758 43.68 46.62 -62.87
N TRP A 759 44.23 45.71 -63.67
CA TRP A 759 44.37 44.31 -63.26
C TRP A 759 45.54 44.15 -62.27
N ASP A 760 45.26 44.23 -60.97
CA ASP A 760 46.23 44.02 -59.87
C ASP A 760 45.75 42.90 -58.91
N LEU A 761 45.17 41.86 -59.50
CA LEU A 761 44.55 40.74 -58.79
C LEU A 761 45.40 39.45 -58.80
N GLY A 762 46.45 39.40 -59.62
CA GLY A 762 47.16 38.17 -59.93
C GLY A 762 46.30 37.18 -60.73
N ASP A 763 46.53 35.88 -60.53
CA ASP A 763 45.78 34.81 -61.18
C ASP A 763 44.46 34.54 -60.45
N LEU A 764 43.34 34.72 -61.16
CA LEU A 764 42.01 34.48 -60.63
C LEU A 764 41.59 33.02 -60.88
N PRO A 765 41.41 32.20 -59.83
CA PRO A 765 40.97 30.82 -60.01
C PRO A 765 39.51 30.78 -60.50
N GLN A 766 39.22 29.91 -61.46
CA GLN A 766 37.87 29.73 -62.01
C GLN A 766 36.91 29.06 -61.02
N VAL A 767 37.41 28.16 -60.18
CA VAL A 767 36.62 27.48 -59.13
C VAL A 767 37.48 27.39 -57.88
N VAL A 768 36.87 27.67 -56.73
CA VAL A 768 37.49 27.44 -55.42
C VAL A 768 36.61 26.48 -54.64
N GLU A 769 37.21 25.38 -54.20
CA GLU A 769 36.54 24.37 -53.37
C GLU A 769 36.98 24.56 -51.91
N SER A 770 36.02 24.62 -50.99
CA SER A 770 36.25 24.69 -49.55
C SER A 770 35.80 23.40 -48.88
N THR A 771 36.75 22.68 -48.29
CA THR A 771 36.58 21.39 -47.58
C THR A 771 36.45 21.57 -46.05
N ASP A 772 36.47 22.81 -45.57
CA ASP A 772 36.56 23.14 -44.13
C ASP A 772 35.23 22.99 -43.38
N ARG A 773 34.19 22.44 -44.04
CA ARG A 773 32.82 22.31 -43.53
C ARG A 773 32.25 20.93 -43.82
N ALA A 774 31.08 20.63 -43.26
CA ALA A 774 30.40 19.33 -43.41
C ALA A 774 30.07 18.94 -44.87
N LEU A 775 30.26 19.85 -45.82
CA LEU A 775 29.96 19.71 -47.24
C LEU A 775 30.98 20.50 -48.07
N ASP A 776 31.41 19.92 -49.20
CA ASP A 776 32.33 20.56 -50.14
C ASP A 776 31.63 21.73 -50.84
N VAL A 777 32.03 22.96 -50.52
CA VAL A 777 31.40 24.16 -51.09
C VAL A 777 32.21 24.67 -52.28
N ARG A 778 31.56 24.76 -53.46
CA ARG A 778 32.13 25.39 -54.67
C ARG A 778 31.79 26.88 -54.73
N ALA A 779 32.80 27.71 -54.88
CA ALA A 779 32.72 29.16 -55.03
C ALA A 779 33.32 29.60 -56.36
N TYR A 780 32.68 30.58 -57.02
CA TYR A 780 33.06 31.05 -58.34
C TYR A 780 33.44 32.54 -58.29
N PRO A 781 34.73 32.90 -58.32
CA PRO A 781 35.17 34.30 -58.29
C PRO A 781 34.90 34.99 -59.63
N ALA A 782 34.34 36.19 -59.60
CA ALA A 782 33.99 36.95 -60.80
C ALA A 782 34.24 38.45 -60.63
N LEU A 783 34.60 39.11 -61.72
CA LEU A 783 34.74 40.55 -61.81
C LEU A 783 33.41 41.20 -62.17
N LEU A 784 32.87 42.02 -61.27
CA LEU A 784 31.61 42.72 -61.45
C LEU A 784 31.83 44.18 -61.85
N ASP A 785 31.24 44.61 -62.97
CA ASP A 785 31.18 46.02 -63.37
C ASP A 785 30.31 46.82 -62.38
N VAL A 786 30.90 47.86 -61.77
CA VAL A 786 30.20 48.80 -60.88
C VAL A 786 30.26 50.25 -61.40
N GLY A 787 30.49 50.43 -62.70
CA GLY A 787 30.44 51.72 -63.41
C GLY A 787 31.78 52.44 -63.46
N GLU A 788 32.25 52.99 -62.34
CA GLU A 788 33.53 53.71 -62.26
C GLU A 788 34.72 52.80 -61.93
N SER A 789 34.46 51.55 -61.55
CA SER A 789 35.47 50.54 -61.21
C SER A 789 34.88 49.14 -61.35
N VAL A 790 35.67 48.12 -61.02
CA VAL A 790 35.27 46.72 -60.96
C VAL A 790 35.42 46.19 -59.54
N SER A 791 34.56 45.24 -59.17
CA SER A 791 34.62 44.56 -57.87
C SER A 791 34.83 43.06 -58.05
N LEU A 792 35.83 42.49 -57.39
CA LEU A 792 35.97 41.05 -57.26
C LEU A 792 34.93 40.54 -56.25
N ARG A 793 34.04 39.67 -56.72
CA ARG A 793 32.96 39.08 -55.93
C ARG A 793 32.91 37.57 -56.11
N VAL A 794 32.46 36.87 -55.08
CA VAL A 794 32.13 35.46 -55.19
C VAL A 794 30.67 35.33 -55.61
N VAL A 795 30.44 34.54 -56.65
CA VAL A 795 29.11 34.13 -57.11
C VAL A 795 28.92 32.64 -56.91
N THR A 796 27.66 32.21 -56.95
CA THR A 796 27.24 30.85 -56.55
C THR A 796 27.10 29.88 -57.72
N THR A 797 27.16 30.36 -58.98
CA THR A 797 27.03 29.50 -60.17
C THR A 797 28.01 29.90 -61.28
N PRO A 798 28.47 28.94 -62.10
CA PRO A 798 29.41 29.20 -63.20
C PRO A 798 28.80 30.04 -64.33
N GLU A 799 27.48 29.94 -64.59
CA GLU A 799 26.82 30.74 -65.62
C GLU A 799 26.80 32.22 -65.25
N LEU A 800 26.58 32.50 -63.95
CA LEU A 800 26.61 33.86 -63.43
C LEU A 800 28.03 34.40 -63.42
N GLN A 801 29.01 33.56 -63.09
CA GLN A 801 30.44 33.90 -63.13
C GLN A 801 30.83 34.37 -64.53
N HIS A 802 30.55 33.57 -65.56
CA HIS A 802 30.88 33.91 -66.94
C HIS A 802 30.22 35.22 -67.40
N ARG A 803 28.93 35.41 -67.09
CA ARG A 803 28.18 36.63 -67.46
C ARG A 803 28.74 37.87 -66.78
N VAL A 804 29.00 37.79 -65.48
CA VAL A 804 29.49 38.90 -64.67
C VAL A 804 30.93 39.23 -65.07
N MET A 805 31.78 38.21 -65.18
CA MET A 805 33.19 38.32 -65.57
C MET A 805 33.36 39.05 -66.91
N HIS A 806 32.52 38.75 -67.90
CA HIS A 806 32.53 39.44 -69.19
C HIS A 806 32.31 40.96 -69.03
N GLY A 807 31.34 41.36 -68.21
CA GLY A 807 31.07 42.77 -67.94
C GLY A 807 32.21 43.45 -67.19
N GLY A 808 32.79 42.78 -66.18
CA GLY A 808 33.92 43.29 -65.41
C GLY A 808 35.19 43.47 -66.25
N VAL A 809 35.56 42.49 -67.06
CA VAL A 809 36.73 42.58 -67.95
C VAL A 809 36.57 43.74 -68.94
N ARG A 810 35.40 43.87 -69.57
CA ARG A 810 35.10 44.99 -70.47
C ARG A 810 35.33 46.34 -69.78
N ARG A 811 34.84 46.49 -68.54
CA ARG A 811 35.04 47.72 -67.76
C ARG A 811 36.51 48.00 -67.48
N LEU A 812 37.28 46.99 -67.07
CA LEU A 812 38.72 47.15 -66.83
C LEU A 812 39.45 47.58 -68.11
N LEU A 813 39.18 46.96 -69.26
CA LEU A 813 39.78 47.34 -70.55
C LEU A 813 39.45 48.79 -70.94
N ILE A 814 38.22 49.24 -70.72
CA ILE A 814 37.82 50.63 -70.95
C ILE A 814 38.62 51.59 -70.04
N LEU A 815 38.85 51.21 -68.77
CA LEU A 815 39.58 52.04 -67.81
C LEU A 815 41.10 52.06 -68.06
N THR A 816 41.69 50.97 -68.55
CA THR A 816 43.14 50.84 -68.76
C THR A 816 43.60 51.28 -70.15
N ALA A 817 42.88 50.89 -71.19
CA ALA A 817 43.31 51.02 -72.59
C ALA A 817 42.24 51.62 -73.52
N GLY A 818 41.05 51.93 -72.99
CA GLY A 818 39.93 52.47 -73.78
C GLY A 818 40.26 53.83 -74.41
N PRO A 819 39.84 54.08 -75.67
CA PRO A 819 39.98 55.39 -76.27
C PRO A 819 39.16 56.44 -75.50
N THR A 820 39.71 57.64 -75.31
CA THR A 820 38.96 58.72 -74.63
C THR A 820 37.75 59.17 -75.47
N ARG A 821 36.68 59.66 -74.82
CA ARG A 821 35.52 60.26 -75.52
C ARG A 821 35.94 61.28 -76.57
N LYS A 822 36.94 62.12 -76.26
CA LYS A 822 37.52 63.10 -77.19
C LYS A 822 38.12 62.48 -78.46
N SER A 823 38.66 61.26 -78.38
CA SER A 823 39.19 60.53 -79.53
C SER A 823 38.07 60.11 -80.47
N VAL A 824 36.93 59.64 -79.93
CA VAL A 824 35.73 59.31 -80.71
C VAL A 824 35.11 60.56 -81.32
N GLU A 825 34.99 61.65 -80.54
CA GLU A 825 34.46 62.93 -81.01
C GLU A 825 35.29 63.56 -82.16
N ARG A 826 36.59 63.28 -82.23
CA ARG A 826 37.48 63.75 -83.32
C ARG A 826 37.29 63.00 -84.63
N LEU A 827 36.71 61.80 -84.60
CA LEU A 827 36.39 61.02 -85.81
C LEU A 827 35.09 61.48 -86.47
N LEU A 828 34.28 62.28 -85.76
CA LEU A 828 33.02 62.81 -86.27
C LEU A 828 33.25 64.02 -87.18
N SER A 829 32.65 63.98 -88.37
CA SER A 829 32.58 65.13 -89.26
C SER A 829 31.62 66.20 -88.72
N ASN A 830 31.65 67.40 -89.28
CA ASN A 830 30.70 68.44 -88.90
C ASN A 830 29.25 68.06 -89.21
N ASP A 831 29.02 67.25 -90.25
CA ASP A 831 27.69 66.75 -90.60
C ASP A 831 27.20 65.72 -89.57
N ASP A 832 28.09 64.83 -89.10
CA ASP A 832 27.76 63.84 -88.05
C ASP A 832 27.40 64.52 -86.72
N ARG A 833 28.15 65.58 -86.35
CA ARG A 833 27.87 66.37 -85.14
C ARG A 833 26.52 67.08 -85.21
N LEU A 834 26.14 67.57 -86.39
CA LEU A 834 24.83 68.20 -86.60
C LEU A 834 23.69 67.17 -86.50
N ALA A 835 23.88 65.98 -87.08
CA ALA A 835 22.92 64.88 -86.99
C ALA A 835 22.71 64.41 -85.54
N ILE A 836 23.80 64.24 -84.77
CA ILE A 836 23.73 63.84 -83.36
C ILE A 836 23.08 64.95 -82.50
N ALA A 837 23.35 66.23 -82.78
CA ALA A 837 22.71 67.34 -82.06
C ALA A 837 21.18 67.43 -82.25
N THR A 838 20.65 66.84 -83.32
CA THR A 838 19.19 66.70 -83.53
C THR A 838 18.59 65.41 -82.95
N GLY A 839 19.42 64.50 -82.45
CA GLY A 839 19.02 63.24 -81.85
C GLY A 839 18.68 63.32 -80.36
N ALA A 840 17.99 62.30 -79.84
CA ALA A 840 17.58 62.20 -78.43
C ALA A 840 18.68 61.68 -77.48
N ILE A 841 19.83 61.25 -78.01
CA ILE A 841 20.94 60.68 -77.23
C ILE A 841 22.06 61.71 -77.13
N PRO A 842 22.49 62.09 -75.92
CA PRO A 842 23.65 62.95 -75.72
C PRO A 842 24.93 62.36 -76.36
N LEU A 843 25.77 63.23 -76.91
CA LEU A 843 26.99 62.82 -77.61
C LEU A 843 27.94 62.00 -76.74
N ASP A 844 28.00 62.29 -75.44
CA ASP A 844 28.84 61.58 -74.48
C ASP A 844 28.35 60.16 -74.18
N VAL A 845 27.03 59.95 -74.14
CA VAL A 845 26.42 58.61 -73.99
C VAL A 845 26.65 57.77 -75.25
N LEU A 846 26.51 58.36 -76.43
CA LEU A 846 26.79 57.68 -77.69
C LEU A 846 28.29 57.32 -77.81
N ALA A 847 29.17 58.23 -77.39
CA ALA A 847 30.61 57.98 -77.39
C ALA A 847 30.98 56.81 -76.47
N ASP A 848 30.40 56.74 -75.26
CA ASP A 848 30.61 55.62 -74.33
C ASP A 848 30.11 54.29 -74.89
N ASP A 849 28.95 54.29 -75.55
CA ASP A 849 28.37 53.08 -76.15
C ASP A 849 29.23 52.59 -77.33
N CYS A 850 29.74 53.49 -78.16
CA CYS A 850 30.70 53.15 -79.21
C CYS A 850 32.01 52.59 -78.65
N ILE A 851 32.52 53.14 -77.54
CA ILE A 851 33.73 52.64 -76.86
C ILE A 851 33.46 51.23 -76.31
N ALA A 852 32.34 51.02 -75.63
CA ALA A 852 31.97 49.71 -75.09
C ALA A 852 31.79 48.66 -76.19
N ALA A 853 31.11 49.02 -77.28
CA ALA A 853 30.92 48.15 -78.44
C ALA A 853 32.26 47.80 -79.13
N ALA A 854 33.18 48.74 -79.25
CA ALA A 854 34.51 48.50 -79.81
C ALA A 854 35.33 47.55 -78.92
N VAL A 855 35.30 47.73 -77.60
CA VAL A 855 35.96 46.82 -76.65
C VAL A 855 35.33 45.43 -76.69
N ASP A 856 34.00 45.33 -76.76
CA ASP A 856 33.29 44.06 -76.92
C ASP A 856 33.63 43.35 -78.25
N ASP A 857 33.91 44.10 -79.31
CA ASP A 857 34.36 43.54 -80.59
C ASP A 857 35.77 42.95 -80.49
N VAL A 858 36.69 43.68 -79.85
CA VAL A 858 38.06 43.21 -79.57
C VAL A 858 38.05 41.97 -78.67
N MET A 859 37.27 41.99 -77.59
CA MET A 859 37.11 40.82 -76.70
C MET A 859 36.58 39.60 -77.47
N ARG A 860 35.70 39.80 -78.46
CA ARG A 860 35.16 38.73 -79.29
C ARG A 860 36.18 38.18 -80.28
N GLU A 861 37.03 39.03 -80.86
CA GLU A 861 38.13 38.60 -81.76
C GLU A 861 39.17 37.74 -81.02
N HIS A 862 39.45 38.05 -79.74
CA HIS A 862 40.39 37.28 -78.90
C HIS A 862 39.78 35.99 -78.31
N GLY A 863 38.45 35.88 -78.24
CA GLY A 863 37.73 34.61 -78.04
C GLY A 863 37.67 34.05 -76.61
N THR A 864 38.57 34.42 -75.70
CA THR A 864 38.55 33.96 -74.30
C THR A 864 38.66 35.12 -73.30
N LEU A 865 37.89 35.05 -72.21
CA LEU A 865 38.01 36.00 -71.10
C LEU A 865 39.33 35.77 -70.35
N PRO A 866 40.07 36.82 -69.98
CA PRO A 866 41.31 36.70 -69.23
C PRO A 866 41.03 36.31 -67.78
N TRP A 867 41.82 35.38 -67.27
CA TRP A 867 41.83 34.94 -65.86
C TRP A 867 43.16 35.24 -65.17
N THR A 868 44.20 35.59 -65.92
CA THR A 868 45.51 35.99 -65.40
C THR A 868 45.89 37.39 -65.88
N GLU A 869 46.87 38.00 -65.22
CA GLU A 869 47.39 39.33 -65.58
C GLU A 869 48.00 39.33 -66.99
N ASP A 870 48.79 38.30 -67.32
CA ASP A 870 49.40 38.11 -68.64
C ASP A 870 48.36 38.00 -69.77
N GLU A 871 47.24 37.30 -69.51
CA GLU A 871 46.12 37.18 -70.47
C GLU A 871 45.36 38.51 -70.65
N PHE A 872 45.33 39.37 -69.64
CA PHE A 872 44.68 40.68 -69.73
C PHE A 872 45.56 41.72 -70.42
N GLU A 873 46.89 41.63 -70.29
CA GLU A 873 47.83 42.54 -70.96
C GLU A 873 48.02 42.26 -72.46
N THR A 874 47.75 41.02 -72.90
CA THR A 874 47.88 40.57 -74.31
C THR A 874 46.66 40.98 -75.12
#